data_AF-A0A0V0WCL5-F1
#
_entry.id   AF-A0A0V0WCL5-F1
#
_cell.length_a   1.000
_cell.length_b   1.000
_cell.length_c   1.000
_cell.angle_alpha   90.00
_cell.angle_beta   90.00
_cell.angle_gamma   90.00
#
_symmetry.space_group_name_H-M   'P 1'
#
loop_
_entity.id
_entity.type
_entity.pdbx_description
1 polymer ?
#
loop_
_entity_poly.entity_id
_entity_poly.type
_entity_poly.pdbx_seq_one_letter_code
_entity_poly.pdbx_strand_id
1 'polypeptide(L)'
;MASAEIIRRLPVDVVAEGITERKLAALHQVDTIADYGLIVGLIIKLCTNGNSSGAITADVQLWNTTADVDLPPDFLRLSVPYYDGISKENQSILLRYKFDSNVNVFKEGLLEEKATFDSEIFFNILLPPIIFNAGYSLKKGHFFRNIGSILMYAVCGTSLSVVVVGLVMYGFTSFVRLPFSLSETFLFGAVISATDPITVLAIFNDLKVDSDLFALVFGESALNDAVAIVLSQTIERHSPSPGSEALLFDGRALLNSFGHFFGVFFGSMGIGSLVGCLASLFMKFTKISQYPLLEATLFILMSYLSFLISEAAHMTGIVSVLFCGICQAHYTFNNLSSDSKMRTKQFFEVLTFLSENFIFTYIGVSLFTSQAHLFNIWFILGAFIAIFIGRLIMIYPLTAILNVGRRPPIPMKHQHMLFFAGLRGAMAFALAIRNTSSPQMRIIYSTTSLIVIFTVLFNGGLTVQIIEWLKIKCCDQSSAELDQGMLSPHSHNRWDKSLLPQKWYDFDNKFLKPLLTHAKPSLVETMPRWCLPIAKLFTTDLQYQQMHCIEPGLYIGAVNEAVDIRRLQDYFISRVLTVDMFPPEIRYQSITYLFVIAKDLPEWNLMDDFDRCIEFIESAIRSKENILVHCQEGISRSATVVAAYLMKKYNIDENEALFRIQAVRSIVCPNMGFMKQLNLFFKFGWQVDRNRPEYKLLALGKWRKLHEGGLTKSTISEIISPDPDEFSPANSTNCPKTLYTCRKCRRCLYTQQSLLEHDKKKPDNDCADIDFILPVKWMAESILQYEGKINCPKCGSKLGSFIWSGSRCGCTAWISPAFMIHRCKRVYAFGHLIVLFADSLQAPYIYYLFATYGYKESDIALLYAVGLFTNLICGLFINYILQKFERRVVCCVCCVLTSGSCFLKASSDYYVLMWSRIFDGVAATMLLAPFQEWYLHEHLNRYDFPKEWVAITFRYVFVRSIIFSIIAGYVAQFTEKVFETTVFPFLLCVPILSVAIIWIFCKWAPNRQEMRSSNHLWNDLTRAKRILLRRPNALIVCIIQSLYEGSFYLFIFMWTPIFIQLNPDANYSPSFGNIYACFMASTLLGTILYRRLSTHLSISNLLSIATACSLAGMGFSVLVGYPGETSGVKYKILLLTLCLYQTGVGLYFPVMQRQQKDILPAEARPVLLALFRVPLNIIAIGALLFLHSHDYYGNWLLLVLCTALLAVCLLTTFLLTSLSKHSDVDYFVLQLKSDDEPPLLSE
;
A
#
# COMPACT_ATOMS: atom_id res chain seq x y z
N MET A 1 -28.41 -40.93 25.17
CA MET A 1 -27.18 -41.14 25.98
C MET A 1 -26.12 -41.96 25.24
N ALA A 2 -26.46 -43.09 24.60
CA ALA A 2 -25.50 -43.87 23.81
C ALA A 2 -24.82 -43.10 22.65
N SER A 3 -25.51 -42.13 22.04
CA SER A 3 -24.97 -41.26 20.98
C SER A 3 -24.01 -40.16 21.47
N ALA A 4 -24.12 -39.74 22.74
CA ALA A 4 -23.23 -38.73 23.33
C ALA A 4 -21.86 -39.34 23.73
N GLU A 5 -21.82 -40.64 23.99
CA GLU A 5 -20.60 -41.36 24.37
C GLU A 5 -19.74 -41.75 23.15
N ILE A 6 -20.37 -41.92 21.99
CA ILE A 6 -19.68 -42.07 20.69
C ILE A 6 -19.04 -40.75 20.25
N ILE A 7 -19.72 -39.62 20.46
CA ILE A 7 -19.19 -38.28 20.12
C ILE A 7 -18.04 -37.85 21.06
N ARG A 8 -18.07 -38.26 22.34
CA ARG A 8 -16.98 -38.01 23.30
C ARG A 8 -15.73 -38.86 23.08
N ARG A 9 -15.83 -39.94 22.30
CA ARG A 9 -14.74 -40.84 21.92
C ARG A 9 -14.35 -40.71 20.44
N LEU A 10 -14.77 -39.64 19.75
CA LEU A 10 -14.31 -39.35 18.40
C LEU A 10 -12.82 -38.96 18.48
N PRO A 11 -11.92 -39.68 17.81
CA PRO A 11 -10.54 -39.77 18.27
C PRO A 11 -9.65 -38.80 17.50
N VAL A 12 -9.47 -37.59 18.04
CA VAL A 12 -8.38 -36.71 17.60
C VAL A 12 -7.02 -37.44 17.77
N ASP A 13 -6.92 -38.31 18.78
CA ASP A 13 -5.74 -39.13 19.05
C ASP A 13 -5.52 -40.27 18.05
N VAL A 14 -6.55 -40.87 17.45
CA VAL A 14 -6.39 -41.96 16.43
C VAL A 14 -6.04 -41.38 15.07
N VAL A 15 -6.49 -40.18 14.74
CA VAL A 15 -6.00 -39.46 13.54
C VAL A 15 -4.52 -39.10 13.74
N ALA A 16 -4.13 -38.62 14.92
CA ALA A 16 -2.73 -38.35 15.24
C ALA A 16 -1.87 -39.64 15.30
N GLU A 17 -2.36 -40.74 15.90
CA GLU A 17 -1.69 -42.05 15.98
C GLU A 17 -1.62 -42.75 14.61
N GLY A 18 -2.67 -42.69 13.79
CA GLY A 18 -2.65 -43.23 12.43
C GLY A 18 -1.74 -42.45 11.47
N ILE A 19 -1.52 -41.16 11.73
CA ILE A 19 -0.53 -40.33 11.03
C ILE A 19 0.91 -40.62 11.52
N THR A 20 1.09 -41.04 12.78
CA THR A 20 2.44 -41.29 13.36
C THR A 20 2.90 -42.75 13.26
N GLU A 21 2.01 -43.73 13.30
CA GLU A 21 2.33 -45.15 13.12
C GLU A 21 2.11 -45.58 11.66
N ARG A 22 3.19 -45.67 10.87
CA ARG A 22 3.26 -46.26 9.51
C ARG A 22 2.90 -47.77 9.47
N LYS A 23 1.87 -48.25 10.17
CA LYS A 23 1.55 -49.69 10.29
C LYS A 23 0.57 -50.22 9.23
N LEU A 24 -0.16 -49.36 8.52
CA LEU A 24 -0.90 -49.73 7.31
C LEU A 24 -0.05 -49.35 6.08
N ALA A 25 0.90 -50.21 5.73
CA ALA A 25 1.90 -49.99 4.68
C ALA A 25 1.34 -49.83 3.24
N ALA A 26 0.02 -49.76 3.05
CA ALA A 26 -0.65 -49.75 1.75
C ALA A 26 -1.54 -48.54 1.47
N LEU A 27 -1.84 -47.69 2.46
CA LEU A 27 -2.74 -46.54 2.30
C LEU A 27 -2.01 -45.23 2.59
N HIS A 28 -2.15 -44.24 1.71
CA HIS A 28 -1.54 -42.93 1.91
C HIS A 28 -2.41 -42.06 2.83
N GLN A 29 -1.83 -41.01 3.44
CA GLN A 29 -2.49 -40.15 4.42
C GLN A 29 -3.83 -39.58 3.92
N VAL A 30 -3.93 -39.32 2.62
CA VAL A 30 -5.12 -38.73 1.99
C VAL A 30 -6.28 -39.74 1.90
N ASP A 31 -5.99 -41.02 1.70
CA ASP A 31 -7.00 -42.08 1.60
C ASP A 31 -7.73 -42.25 2.93
N THR A 32 -6.98 -42.23 4.04
CA THR A 32 -7.51 -42.32 5.41
C THR A 32 -8.44 -41.14 5.76
N ILE A 33 -8.19 -39.96 5.22
CA ILE A 33 -9.00 -38.75 5.47
C ILE A 33 -10.31 -38.79 4.68
N ALA A 34 -10.27 -39.26 3.43
CA ALA A 34 -11.48 -39.47 2.64
C ALA A 34 -12.39 -40.53 3.28
N ASP A 35 -11.82 -41.64 3.78
CA ASP A 35 -12.54 -42.67 4.53
C ASP A 35 -13.19 -42.10 5.80
N TYR A 36 -12.48 -41.23 6.52
CA TYR A 36 -13.04 -40.53 7.67
C TYR A 36 -14.22 -39.63 7.29
N GLY A 37 -14.12 -38.89 6.18
CA GLY A 37 -15.22 -38.09 5.64
C GLY A 37 -16.47 -38.94 5.34
N LEU A 38 -16.29 -40.13 4.74
CA LEU A 38 -17.37 -41.08 4.49
C LEU A 38 -18.03 -41.57 5.78
N ILE A 39 -17.23 -41.93 6.79
CA ILE A 39 -17.72 -42.38 8.10
C ILE A 39 -18.51 -41.26 8.79
N VAL A 40 -17.97 -40.04 8.80
CA VAL A 40 -18.65 -38.87 9.38
C VAL A 40 -19.94 -38.56 8.64
N GLY A 41 -19.94 -38.57 7.31
CA GLY A 41 -21.14 -38.37 6.51
C GLY A 41 -22.21 -39.41 6.80
N LEU A 42 -21.82 -40.68 6.94
CA LEU A 42 -22.72 -41.77 7.33
C LEU A 42 -23.30 -41.55 8.74
N ILE A 43 -22.46 -41.16 9.71
CA ILE A 43 -22.91 -40.85 11.08
C ILE A 43 -23.91 -39.69 11.07
N ILE A 44 -23.62 -38.61 10.34
CA ILE A 44 -24.54 -37.46 10.21
C ILE A 44 -25.89 -37.95 9.69
N LYS A 45 -25.90 -38.69 8.58
CA LYS A 45 -27.12 -39.25 7.98
C LYS A 45 -27.91 -40.15 8.93
N LEU A 46 -27.22 -40.96 9.73
CA LEU A 46 -27.86 -41.85 10.70
C LEU A 46 -28.40 -41.09 11.92
N CYS A 47 -27.79 -39.97 12.30
CA CYS A 47 -28.18 -39.13 13.43
C CYS A 47 -29.30 -38.12 13.11
N THR A 48 -29.42 -37.66 11.86
CA THR A 48 -30.38 -36.63 11.41
C THR A 48 -31.78 -37.19 11.07
N ASN A 49 -31.93 -38.50 10.98
CA ASN A 49 -33.23 -39.16 10.76
C ASN A 49 -34.25 -39.00 11.92
N GLY A 50 -33.95 -38.22 12.96
CA GLY A 50 -34.86 -37.93 14.07
C GLY A 50 -35.52 -36.54 13.98
N ASN A 51 -36.83 -36.53 13.74
CA ASN A 51 -37.76 -35.39 13.94
C ASN A 51 -37.50 -34.09 13.14
N SER A 52 -37.43 -34.15 11.81
CA SER A 52 -37.75 -32.97 10.98
C SER A 52 -39.27 -32.86 10.82
N SER A 53 -39.90 -31.95 11.56
CA SER A 53 -41.26 -31.51 11.26
C SER A 53 -41.28 -30.99 9.82
N GLY A 54 -42.11 -31.61 8.98
CA GLY A 54 -42.18 -31.35 7.55
C GLY A 54 -42.33 -29.86 7.26
N ALA A 55 -41.61 -29.38 6.26
CA ALA A 55 -41.74 -28.00 5.84
C ALA A 55 -43.18 -27.71 5.39
N ILE A 56 -43.69 -26.56 5.82
CA ILE A 56 -45.00 -26.09 5.43
C ILE A 56 -44.82 -25.29 4.14
N THR A 57 -45.24 -25.86 3.02
CA THR A 57 -45.37 -25.13 1.76
C THR A 57 -46.65 -24.32 1.82
N ALA A 58 -46.55 -23.00 1.66
CA ALA A 58 -47.69 -22.10 1.57
C ALA A 58 -47.66 -21.40 0.21
N ASP A 59 -48.77 -21.45 -0.52
CA ASP A 59 -48.90 -20.71 -1.77
C ASP A 59 -48.84 -19.20 -1.50
N VAL A 60 -48.09 -18.49 -2.32
CA VAL A 60 -47.95 -17.04 -2.21
C VAL A 60 -49.23 -16.39 -2.73
N GLN A 61 -50.14 -16.06 -1.82
CA GLN A 61 -51.38 -15.36 -2.16
C GLN A 61 -51.13 -13.84 -2.21
N LEU A 62 -51.40 -13.22 -3.35
CA LEU A 62 -51.40 -11.77 -3.49
C LEU A 62 -52.50 -11.15 -2.64
N TRP A 63 -52.13 -10.15 -1.84
CA TRP A 63 -53.12 -9.35 -1.11
C TRP A 63 -53.88 -8.47 -2.12
N ASN A 64 -55.18 -8.73 -2.31
CA ASN A 64 -56.11 -7.94 -3.15
C ASN A 64 -55.94 -7.98 -4.69
N THR A 65 -55.23 -8.93 -5.29
CA THR A 65 -55.20 -9.09 -6.77
C THR A 65 -55.05 -10.56 -7.20
N THR A 66 -55.51 -10.92 -8.41
CA THR A 66 -55.47 -12.29 -8.98
C THR A 66 -54.47 -12.43 -10.14
N ALA A 67 -53.33 -11.72 -10.08
CA ALA A 67 -52.31 -11.81 -11.12
C ALA A 67 -51.36 -13.00 -10.88
N ASP A 68 -50.92 -13.67 -11.94
CA ASP A 68 -49.85 -14.66 -11.83
C ASP A 68 -48.51 -13.95 -11.52
N VAL A 69 -47.78 -14.49 -10.54
CA VAL A 69 -46.52 -13.92 -10.04
C VAL A 69 -45.36 -14.60 -10.76
N ASP A 70 -44.89 -14.02 -11.86
CA ASP A 70 -43.71 -14.52 -12.60
C ASP A 70 -42.37 -14.11 -11.95
N LEU A 71 -42.39 -13.14 -11.02
CA LEU A 71 -41.21 -12.58 -10.36
C LEU A 71 -41.37 -12.61 -8.84
N PRO A 72 -40.33 -12.94 -8.05
CA PRO A 72 -40.43 -13.01 -6.60
C PRO A 72 -40.87 -11.65 -6.00
N PRO A 73 -41.80 -11.61 -5.03
CA PRO A 73 -42.32 -10.37 -4.48
C PRO A 73 -41.27 -9.65 -3.61
N ASP A 74 -41.22 -8.31 -3.69
CA ASP A 74 -40.30 -7.47 -2.90
C ASP A 74 -40.50 -7.60 -1.37
N PHE A 75 -41.72 -7.96 -0.94
CA PHE A 75 -42.07 -8.10 0.47
C PHE A 75 -42.97 -9.34 0.70
N LEU A 76 -42.58 -10.18 1.68
CA LEU A 76 -43.35 -11.34 2.12
C LEU A 76 -43.69 -11.22 3.61
N ARG A 77 -44.96 -11.39 3.98
CA ARG A 77 -45.41 -11.38 5.38
C ARG A 77 -45.83 -12.80 5.79
N LEU A 78 -45.09 -13.40 6.71
CA LEU A 78 -45.34 -14.75 7.22
C LEU A 78 -45.90 -14.70 8.65
N SER A 79 -46.98 -15.43 8.89
CA SER A 79 -47.53 -15.68 10.23
C SER A 79 -46.87 -16.92 10.81
N VAL A 80 -46.12 -16.76 11.90
CA VAL A 80 -45.47 -17.87 12.60
C VAL A 80 -46.35 -18.27 13.79
N PRO A 81 -46.81 -19.53 13.88
CA PRO A 81 -47.59 -19.97 15.03
C PRO A 81 -46.69 -19.97 16.26
N TYR A 82 -46.96 -19.10 17.22
CA TYR A 82 -46.35 -19.13 18.54
C TYR A 82 -47.04 -20.23 19.35
N TYR A 83 -46.35 -21.35 19.60
CA TYR A 83 -46.86 -22.43 20.44
C TYR A 83 -46.76 -22.03 21.91
N ASP A 84 -47.83 -21.46 22.45
CA ASP A 84 -48.02 -21.34 23.90
C ASP A 84 -48.36 -22.70 24.49
N GLY A 85 -47.38 -23.41 25.05
CA GLY A 85 -47.68 -24.66 25.73
C GLY A 85 -46.48 -25.50 26.16
N ILE A 86 -45.95 -25.20 27.35
CA ILE A 86 -45.35 -26.16 28.30
C ILE A 86 -44.15 -26.98 27.77
N SER A 87 -42.96 -26.37 27.76
CA SER A 87 -41.75 -26.96 28.37
C SER A 87 -40.63 -25.92 28.43
N LYS A 88 -40.07 -25.73 29.62
CA LYS A 88 -38.90 -24.89 29.89
C LYS A 88 -37.64 -25.48 29.24
N GLU A 89 -37.41 -25.20 27.97
CA GLU A 89 -36.06 -25.21 27.39
C GLU A 89 -35.91 -24.00 26.46
N ASN A 90 -34.76 -23.35 26.52
CA ASN A 90 -34.37 -22.27 25.60
C ASN A 90 -34.23 -22.85 24.18
N GLN A 91 -35.34 -23.00 23.47
CA GLN A 91 -35.32 -23.39 22.07
C GLN A 91 -35.15 -22.15 21.20
N SER A 92 -33.99 -22.04 20.54
CA SER A 92 -33.80 -21.09 19.46
C SER A 92 -34.50 -21.61 18.20
N ILE A 93 -35.54 -20.90 17.77
CA ILE A 93 -36.25 -21.23 16.52
C ILE A 93 -35.60 -20.43 15.39
N LEU A 94 -34.96 -21.12 14.45
CA LEU A 94 -34.42 -20.52 13.23
C LEU A 94 -35.40 -20.80 12.08
N LEU A 95 -36.03 -19.75 11.55
CA LEU A 95 -36.93 -19.84 10.42
C LEU A 95 -36.17 -19.46 9.14
N ARG A 96 -36.21 -20.33 8.13
CA ARG A 96 -35.63 -20.09 6.80
C ARG A 96 -36.73 -20.31 5.76
N TYR A 97 -36.84 -19.40 4.79
CA TYR A 97 -37.75 -19.49 3.65
C TYR A 97 -36.93 -19.51 2.35
N LYS A 98 -37.44 -20.20 1.32
CA LYS A 98 -36.87 -20.24 -0.04
C LYS A 98 -38.03 -20.19 -1.03
N PHE A 99 -37.95 -19.32 -2.03
CA PHE A 99 -38.87 -19.33 -3.17
C PHE A 99 -38.34 -20.33 -4.19
N ASP A 100 -39.10 -21.39 -4.45
CA ASP A 100 -38.77 -22.39 -5.46
C ASP A 100 -40.05 -22.74 -6.23
N SER A 101 -39.94 -22.89 -7.55
CA SER A 101 -41.06 -23.27 -8.43
C SER A 101 -41.50 -24.72 -8.24
N ASN A 102 -40.67 -25.54 -7.57
CA ASN A 102 -40.94 -26.95 -7.33
C ASN A 102 -41.42 -27.20 -5.90
N VAL A 103 -42.71 -27.53 -5.77
CA VAL A 103 -43.46 -27.74 -4.50
C VAL A 103 -42.90 -28.90 -3.63
N ASN A 104 -42.02 -29.76 -4.17
CA ASN A 104 -41.60 -31.01 -3.53
C ASN A 104 -40.24 -31.00 -2.81
N VAL A 105 -39.57 -29.85 -2.65
CA VAL A 105 -38.12 -29.83 -2.33
C VAL A 105 -37.77 -29.70 -0.83
N PHE A 106 -38.67 -29.26 0.05
CA PHE A 106 -38.30 -29.07 1.45
C PHE A 106 -38.45 -30.35 2.30
N LYS A 107 -37.47 -31.25 2.19
CA LYS A 107 -37.25 -32.38 3.11
C LYS A 107 -35.89 -32.36 3.81
N GLU A 108 -35.11 -31.29 3.63
CA GLU A 108 -33.72 -31.24 4.11
C GLU A 108 -33.67 -30.82 5.59
N GLY A 109 -32.95 -31.60 6.41
CA GLY A 109 -32.59 -31.17 7.76
C GLY A 109 -31.55 -30.04 7.69
N LEU A 110 -31.66 -29.04 8.57
CA LEU A 110 -30.77 -27.86 8.59
C LEU A 110 -29.27 -28.22 8.68
N LEU A 111 -28.95 -29.32 9.36
CA LEU A 111 -27.59 -29.88 9.47
C LEU A 111 -27.13 -30.55 8.17
N GLU A 112 -28.03 -31.20 7.44
CA GLU A 112 -27.72 -31.83 6.15
C GLU A 112 -27.47 -30.76 5.10
N GLU A 113 -28.33 -29.73 5.02
CA GLU A 113 -28.18 -28.59 4.11
C GLU A 113 -26.85 -27.85 4.35
N LYS A 114 -26.51 -27.52 5.61
CA LYS A 114 -25.23 -26.87 5.94
C LYS A 114 -24.01 -27.76 5.75
N ALA A 115 -24.18 -29.08 5.79
CA ALA A 115 -23.11 -30.05 5.54
C ALA A 115 -22.99 -30.43 4.06
N THR A 116 -23.86 -29.91 3.18
CA THR A 116 -23.70 -30.09 1.72
C THR A 116 -22.52 -29.27 1.20
N PHE A 117 -21.92 -29.73 0.11
CA PHE A 117 -20.77 -29.09 -0.50
C PHE A 117 -21.11 -27.75 -1.16
N ASP A 118 -20.45 -26.68 -0.73
CA ASP A 118 -20.55 -25.37 -1.36
C ASP A 118 -19.42 -25.15 -2.38
N SER A 119 -19.80 -25.08 -3.66
CA SER A 119 -18.87 -24.85 -4.76
C SER A 119 -18.21 -23.47 -4.73
N GLU A 120 -18.85 -22.43 -4.18
CA GLU A 120 -18.27 -21.09 -4.15
C GLU A 120 -17.10 -21.00 -3.15
N ILE A 121 -17.26 -21.61 -1.98
CA ILE A 121 -16.18 -21.73 -0.98
C ILE A 121 -14.99 -22.50 -1.57
N PHE A 122 -15.28 -23.56 -2.32
CA PHE A 122 -14.25 -24.35 -2.99
C PHE A 122 -13.43 -23.51 -3.99
N PHE A 123 -14.09 -22.82 -4.92
CA PHE A 123 -13.39 -22.04 -5.96
C PHE A 123 -12.69 -20.79 -5.42
N ASN A 124 -13.29 -20.09 -4.46
CA ASN A 124 -12.79 -18.79 -4.01
C ASN A 124 -11.81 -18.87 -2.83
N ILE A 125 -11.88 -19.91 -2.00
CA ILE A 125 -11.12 -19.99 -0.74
C ILE A 125 -10.16 -21.18 -0.73
N LEU A 126 -10.64 -22.39 -1.03
CA LEU A 126 -9.87 -23.62 -0.84
C LEU A 126 -8.88 -23.88 -1.97
N LEU A 127 -9.27 -23.58 -3.21
CA LEU A 127 -8.47 -23.87 -4.39
C LEU A 127 -7.26 -22.92 -4.61
N PRO A 128 -7.38 -21.58 -4.45
CA PRO A 128 -6.28 -20.67 -4.77
C PRO A 128 -4.96 -20.95 -4.01
N PRO A 129 -4.97 -21.29 -2.70
CA PRO A 129 -3.74 -21.66 -1.99
C PRO A 129 -3.02 -22.87 -2.57
N ILE A 130 -3.77 -23.91 -2.94
CA ILE A 130 -3.23 -25.16 -3.50
C ILE A 130 -2.51 -24.86 -4.82
N ILE A 131 -3.20 -24.13 -5.71
CA ILE A 131 -2.67 -23.77 -7.03
C ILE A 131 -1.46 -22.83 -6.91
N PHE A 132 -1.50 -21.88 -5.97
CA PHE A 132 -0.36 -20.99 -5.73
C PHE A 132 0.87 -21.79 -5.26
N ASN A 133 0.72 -22.63 -4.24
CA ASN A 133 1.82 -23.41 -3.69
C ASN A 133 2.42 -24.36 -4.73
N ALA A 134 1.57 -24.96 -5.56
CA ALA A 134 2.02 -25.81 -6.65
C ALA A 134 2.82 -25.03 -7.70
N GLY A 135 2.37 -23.83 -8.09
CA GLY A 135 3.15 -22.93 -8.96
C GLY A 135 4.45 -22.44 -8.32
N TYR A 136 4.45 -22.21 -7.01
CA TYR A 136 5.59 -21.70 -6.25
C TYR A 136 6.69 -22.75 -6.03
N SER A 137 6.31 -24.01 -5.81
CA SER A 137 7.23 -25.14 -5.59
C SER A 137 7.70 -25.83 -6.88
N LEU A 138 7.17 -25.41 -8.03
CA LEU A 138 7.43 -26.03 -9.33
C LEU A 138 8.89 -25.87 -9.80
N LYS A 139 9.49 -26.95 -10.30
CA LYS A 139 10.76 -26.90 -11.05
C LYS A 139 10.55 -26.31 -12.45
N LYS A 140 10.55 -24.98 -12.53
CA LYS A 140 10.29 -24.17 -13.75
C LYS A 140 11.00 -24.66 -15.03
N GLY A 141 12.26 -25.11 -14.95
CA GLY A 141 13.03 -25.56 -16.12
C GLY A 141 12.38 -26.76 -16.84
N HIS A 142 11.96 -27.77 -16.10
CA HIS A 142 11.31 -28.97 -16.66
C HIS A 142 9.90 -28.68 -17.15
N PHE A 143 9.17 -27.81 -16.44
CA PHE A 143 7.82 -27.42 -16.84
C PHE A 143 7.80 -26.68 -18.19
N PHE A 144 8.61 -25.64 -18.35
CA PHE A 144 8.65 -24.86 -19.60
C PHE A 144 9.28 -25.62 -20.77
N ARG A 145 10.17 -26.58 -20.50
CA ARG A 145 10.68 -27.50 -21.55
C ARG A 145 9.57 -28.39 -22.11
N ASN A 146 8.61 -28.78 -21.26
CA ASN A 146 7.53 -29.71 -21.60
C ASN A 146 6.19 -29.01 -21.92
N ILE A 147 6.14 -27.67 -21.94
CA ILE A 147 4.90 -26.89 -22.09
C ILE A 147 4.09 -27.26 -23.33
N GLY A 148 4.75 -27.57 -24.45
CA GLY A 148 4.07 -27.97 -25.68
C GLY A 148 3.32 -29.30 -25.53
N SER A 149 3.92 -30.28 -24.85
CA SER A 149 3.26 -31.56 -24.54
C SER A 149 2.15 -31.39 -23.51
N ILE A 150 2.37 -30.55 -22.50
CA ILE A 150 1.36 -30.20 -21.49
C ILE A 150 0.13 -29.59 -22.16
N LEU A 151 0.31 -28.58 -23.01
CA LEU A 151 -0.80 -27.91 -23.70
C LEU A 151 -1.53 -28.87 -24.67
N MET A 152 -0.79 -29.79 -25.31
CA MET A 152 -1.39 -30.84 -26.15
C MET A 152 -2.33 -31.73 -25.32
N TYR A 153 -1.89 -32.22 -24.16
CA TYR A 153 -2.76 -33.03 -23.29
C TYR A 153 -3.91 -32.21 -22.69
N ALA A 154 -3.64 -31.00 -22.21
CA ALA A 154 -4.63 -30.17 -21.53
C ALA A 154 -5.72 -29.63 -22.45
N VAL A 155 -5.42 -29.29 -23.71
CA VAL A 155 -6.41 -28.71 -24.65
C VAL A 155 -6.93 -29.75 -25.64
N CYS A 156 -6.04 -30.43 -26.37
CA CYS A 156 -6.46 -31.40 -27.37
C CYS A 156 -6.90 -32.71 -26.72
N GLY A 157 -6.19 -33.16 -25.69
CA GLY A 157 -6.52 -34.38 -24.97
C GLY A 157 -7.86 -34.31 -24.24
N THR A 158 -8.14 -33.20 -23.54
CA THR A 158 -9.45 -32.97 -22.90
C THR A 158 -10.59 -32.89 -23.91
N SER A 159 -10.43 -32.09 -24.97
CA SER A 159 -11.45 -31.95 -26.02
C SER A 159 -11.78 -33.29 -26.65
N LEU A 160 -10.76 -34.11 -26.93
CA LEU A 160 -10.94 -35.48 -27.42
C LEU A 160 -11.64 -36.38 -26.39
N SER A 161 -11.26 -36.28 -25.11
CA SER A 161 -11.90 -37.01 -24.00
C SER A 161 -13.39 -36.69 -23.89
N VAL A 162 -13.79 -35.41 -23.96
CA VAL A 162 -15.20 -34.99 -23.92
C VAL A 162 -16.00 -35.66 -25.05
N VAL A 163 -15.45 -35.64 -26.26
CA VAL A 163 -16.12 -36.22 -27.44
C VAL A 163 -16.24 -37.74 -27.32
N VAL A 164 -15.17 -38.42 -26.95
CA VAL A 164 -15.16 -39.88 -26.83
C VAL A 164 -16.08 -40.34 -25.71
N VAL A 165 -15.97 -39.76 -24.52
CA VAL A 165 -16.81 -40.13 -23.36
C VAL A 165 -18.28 -39.83 -23.66
N GLY A 166 -18.59 -38.67 -24.26
CA GLY A 166 -19.95 -38.31 -24.64
C GLY A 166 -20.58 -39.28 -25.63
N LEU A 167 -19.86 -39.65 -26.70
CA LEU A 167 -20.36 -40.60 -27.71
C LEU A 167 -20.52 -42.02 -27.16
N VAL A 168 -19.56 -42.50 -26.37
CA VAL A 168 -19.64 -43.83 -25.75
C VAL A 168 -20.81 -43.89 -24.76
N MET A 169 -21.01 -42.85 -23.97
CA MET A 169 -22.15 -42.75 -23.05
C MET A 169 -23.48 -42.67 -23.79
N TYR A 170 -23.58 -41.89 -24.85
CA TYR A 170 -24.79 -41.82 -25.68
C TYR A 170 -25.13 -43.17 -26.32
N GLY A 171 -24.13 -43.89 -26.83
CA GLY A 171 -24.31 -45.24 -27.37
C GLY A 171 -24.80 -46.22 -26.29
N PHE A 172 -24.23 -46.14 -25.09
CA PHE A 172 -24.62 -47.00 -23.97
C PHE A 172 -26.02 -46.68 -23.43
N THR A 173 -26.37 -45.40 -23.27
CA THR A 173 -27.71 -44.98 -22.82
C THR A 173 -28.78 -45.30 -23.85
N SER A 174 -28.47 -45.20 -25.15
CA SER A 174 -29.36 -45.61 -26.24
C SER A 174 -29.59 -47.13 -26.23
N PHE A 175 -28.55 -47.91 -25.97
CA PHE A 175 -28.66 -49.38 -25.85
C PHE A 175 -29.54 -49.80 -24.67
N VAL A 176 -29.40 -49.13 -23.51
CA VAL A 176 -30.16 -49.41 -22.28
C VAL A 176 -31.53 -48.68 -22.25
N ARG A 177 -31.85 -47.87 -23.28
CA ARG A 177 -33.08 -47.06 -23.40
C ARG A 177 -33.30 -46.08 -22.24
N LEU A 178 -32.25 -45.40 -21.80
CA LEU A 178 -32.34 -44.31 -20.82
C LEU A 178 -32.64 -42.97 -21.52
N PRO A 179 -33.50 -42.10 -20.96
CA PRO A 179 -33.91 -40.83 -21.57
C PRO A 179 -32.86 -39.73 -21.39
N PHE A 180 -31.67 -39.92 -21.97
CA PHE A 180 -30.59 -38.92 -22.01
C PHE A 180 -30.45 -38.35 -23.42
N SER A 181 -30.38 -37.03 -23.50
CA SER A 181 -30.05 -36.32 -24.72
C SER A 181 -28.55 -36.36 -25.02
N LEU A 182 -28.19 -36.12 -26.27
CA LEU A 182 -26.80 -36.04 -26.69
C LEU A 182 -26.06 -34.92 -25.94
N SER A 183 -26.64 -33.73 -25.80
CA SER A 183 -26.04 -32.61 -25.05
C SER A 183 -25.75 -32.96 -23.59
N GLU A 184 -26.65 -33.66 -22.90
CA GLU A 184 -26.44 -34.11 -21.52
C GLU A 184 -25.29 -35.12 -21.39
N THR A 185 -25.13 -36.03 -22.36
CA THR A 185 -24.00 -36.98 -22.36
C THR A 185 -22.66 -36.31 -22.68
N PHE A 186 -22.64 -35.29 -23.56
CA PHE A 186 -21.45 -34.47 -23.79
C PHE A 186 -21.12 -33.59 -22.59
N LEU A 187 -22.14 -33.07 -21.88
CA LEU A 187 -21.94 -32.33 -20.64
C LEU A 187 -21.31 -33.21 -19.56
N PHE A 188 -21.78 -34.45 -19.41
CA PHE A 188 -21.13 -35.45 -18.56
C PHE A 188 -19.67 -35.68 -18.96
N GLY A 189 -19.40 -35.83 -20.27
CA GLY A 189 -18.05 -35.94 -20.83
C GLY A 189 -17.16 -34.74 -20.48
N ALA A 190 -17.70 -33.51 -20.49
CA ALA A 190 -16.98 -32.29 -20.11
C ALA A 190 -16.67 -32.23 -18.61
N VAL A 191 -17.68 -32.47 -17.76
CA VAL A 191 -17.54 -32.49 -16.31
C VAL A 191 -16.50 -33.51 -15.87
N ILE A 192 -16.56 -34.73 -16.41
CA ILE A 192 -15.66 -35.80 -16.01
C ILE A 192 -14.27 -35.65 -16.63
N SER A 193 -14.04 -34.80 -17.63
CA SER A 193 -12.73 -34.68 -18.28
C SER A 193 -11.70 -33.91 -17.45
N ALA A 194 -12.12 -33.13 -16.45
CA ALA A 194 -11.24 -32.56 -15.43
C ALA A 194 -10.49 -33.70 -14.68
N THR A 195 -9.16 -33.58 -14.52
CA THR A 195 -8.38 -34.54 -13.72
C THR A 195 -7.68 -33.83 -12.58
N ASP A 196 -7.59 -34.50 -11.45
CA ASP A 196 -7.00 -33.94 -10.24
C ASP A 196 -6.01 -34.95 -9.62
N PRO A 197 -4.71 -34.77 -9.84
CA PRO A 197 -3.68 -35.71 -9.43
C PRO A 197 -3.10 -35.34 -8.07
N ILE A 198 -3.75 -34.51 -7.25
CA ILE A 198 -3.19 -34.01 -5.98
C ILE A 198 -2.61 -35.16 -5.13
N THR A 199 -3.33 -36.27 -4.98
CA THR A 199 -2.85 -37.45 -4.23
C THR A 199 -1.62 -38.09 -4.87
N VAL A 200 -1.60 -38.24 -6.19
CA VAL A 200 -0.46 -38.79 -6.93
C VAL A 200 0.75 -37.86 -6.87
N LEU A 201 0.56 -36.54 -6.94
CA LEU A 201 1.63 -35.55 -6.87
C LEU A 201 2.25 -35.46 -5.48
N ALA A 202 1.46 -35.60 -4.42
CA ALA A 202 1.97 -35.72 -3.05
C ALA A 202 2.92 -36.92 -2.92
N ILE A 203 2.48 -38.09 -3.41
CA ILE A 203 3.31 -39.31 -3.46
C ILE A 203 4.57 -39.10 -4.31
N PHE A 204 4.47 -38.41 -5.46
CA PHE A 204 5.62 -38.14 -6.31
C PHE A 204 6.64 -37.23 -5.65
N ASN A 205 6.18 -36.28 -4.85
CA ASN A 205 7.05 -35.37 -4.10
C ASN A 205 7.79 -36.11 -2.97
N ASP A 206 7.08 -36.99 -2.25
CA ASP A 206 7.66 -37.83 -1.19
C ASP A 206 8.67 -38.83 -1.74
N LEU A 207 8.34 -39.50 -2.85
CA LEU A 207 9.20 -40.48 -3.51
C LEU A 207 10.26 -39.86 -4.44
N LYS A 208 10.24 -38.53 -4.63
CA LYS A 208 11.13 -37.77 -5.53
C LYS A 208 11.26 -38.40 -6.93
N VAL A 209 10.12 -38.63 -7.56
CA VAL A 209 10.00 -39.19 -8.92
C VAL A 209 10.61 -38.23 -9.96
N ASP A 210 10.94 -38.77 -11.16
CA ASP A 210 11.45 -37.99 -12.29
C ASP A 210 10.67 -36.69 -12.53
N SER A 211 11.41 -35.58 -12.62
CA SER A 211 10.85 -34.22 -12.68
C SER A 211 10.13 -33.94 -14.02
N ASP A 212 10.46 -34.66 -15.09
CA ASP A 212 9.74 -34.54 -16.35
C ASP A 212 8.34 -35.18 -16.27
N LEU A 213 8.21 -36.32 -15.59
CA LEU A 213 6.91 -36.97 -15.36
C LEU A 213 6.04 -36.13 -14.42
N PHE A 214 6.63 -35.64 -13.33
CA PHE A 214 5.96 -34.74 -12.39
C PHE A 214 5.41 -33.50 -13.12
N ALA A 215 6.22 -32.85 -13.96
CA ALA A 215 5.81 -31.67 -14.71
C ALA A 215 4.68 -31.95 -15.72
N LEU A 216 4.69 -33.12 -16.38
CA LEU A 216 3.64 -33.50 -17.33
C LEU A 216 2.30 -33.75 -16.64
N VAL A 217 2.29 -34.55 -15.56
CA VAL A 217 1.05 -34.88 -14.81
C VAL A 217 0.46 -33.64 -14.13
N PHE A 218 1.31 -32.84 -13.49
CA PHE A 218 0.89 -31.58 -12.86
C PHE A 218 0.35 -30.59 -13.90
N GLY A 219 1.09 -30.36 -14.98
CA GLY A 219 0.70 -29.38 -16.00
C GLY A 219 -0.56 -29.76 -16.77
N GLU A 220 -0.73 -31.04 -17.09
CA GLU A 220 -1.98 -31.54 -17.68
C GLU A 220 -3.18 -31.16 -16.81
N SER A 221 -3.08 -31.46 -15.52
CA SER A 221 -4.18 -31.36 -14.57
C SER A 221 -4.49 -29.92 -14.16
N ALA A 222 -3.45 -29.11 -13.95
CA ALA A 222 -3.65 -27.69 -13.62
C ALA A 222 -4.31 -26.89 -14.76
N LEU A 223 -4.09 -27.29 -16.02
CA LEU A 223 -4.64 -26.58 -17.19
C LEU A 223 -5.93 -27.21 -17.73
N ASN A 224 -6.11 -28.52 -17.58
CA ASN A 224 -7.30 -29.21 -18.10
C ASN A 224 -8.59 -28.81 -17.38
N ASP A 225 -8.52 -28.45 -16.10
CA ASP A 225 -9.66 -27.96 -15.32
C ASP A 225 -10.29 -26.72 -15.97
N ALA A 226 -9.46 -25.77 -16.37
CA ALA A 226 -9.92 -24.56 -17.05
C ALA A 226 -10.58 -24.87 -18.41
N VAL A 227 -10.03 -25.85 -19.16
CA VAL A 227 -10.61 -26.28 -20.44
C VAL A 227 -11.95 -26.99 -20.23
N ALA A 228 -12.04 -27.86 -19.22
CA ALA A 228 -13.26 -28.59 -18.88
C ALA A 228 -14.41 -27.64 -18.49
N ILE A 229 -14.11 -26.58 -17.72
CA ILE A 229 -15.09 -25.53 -17.36
C ILE A 229 -15.61 -24.80 -18.60
N VAL A 230 -14.74 -24.43 -19.54
CA VAL A 230 -15.18 -23.70 -20.74
C VAL A 230 -15.98 -24.61 -21.67
N LEU A 231 -15.60 -25.89 -21.79
CA LEU A 231 -16.36 -26.86 -22.58
C LEU A 231 -17.74 -27.13 -21.97
N SER A 232 -17.84 -27.31 -20.65
CA SER A 232 -19.13 -27.53 -19.98
C SER A 232 -20.06 -26.32 -20.15
N GLN A 233 -19.56 -25.10 -19.94
CA GLN A 233 -20.34 -23.87 -20.15
C GLN A 233 -20.78 -23.69 -21.61
N THR A 234 -19.94 -24.08 -22.57
CA THR A 234 -20.28 -24.01 -24.00
C THR A 234 -21.44 -24.96 -24.31
N ILE A 235 -21.40 -26.19 -23.79
CA ILE A 235 -22.45 -27.20 -24.00
C ILE A 235 -23.75 -26.75 -23.31
N GLU A 236 -23.68 -26.19 -22.10
CA GLU A 236 -24.86 -25.65 -21.39
C GLU A 236 -25.52 -24.50 -22.16
N ARG A 237 -24.73 -23.54 -22.67
CA ARG A 237 -25.25 -22.39 -23.43
C ARG A 237 -25.90 -22.76 -24.76
N HIS A 238 -25.52 -23.89 -25.35
CA HIS A 238 -26.02 -24.37 -26.64
C HIS A 238 -27.02 -25.53 -26.50
N SER A 239 -27.43 -25.89 -25.28
CA SER A 239 -28.49 -26.88 -25.08
C SER A 239 -29.83 -26.27 -25.52
N PRO A 240 -30.52 -26.83 -26.52
CA PRO A 240 -31.74 -26.24 -27.06
C PRO A 240 -32.85 -26.20 -26.00
N SER A 241 -33.63 -25.11 -26.00
CA SER A 241 -34.93 -25.08 -25.32
C SER A 241 -35.81 -26.22 -25.84
N PRO A 242 -36.67 -26.83 -25.00
CA PRO A 242 -37.45 -28.01 -25.38
C PRO A 242 -38.41 -27.65 -26.53
N GLY A 243 -38.10 -28.13 -27.75
CA GLY A 243 -38.95 -27.91 -28.93
C GLY A 243 -38.25 -27.73 -30.29
N SER A 244 -36.92 -27.63 -30.35
CA SER A 244 -36.20 -27.57 -31.64
C SER A 244 -35.52 -28.90 -31.97
N GLU A 245 -35.89 -29.49 -33.11
CA GLU A 245 -35.27 -30.71 -33.63
C GLU A 245 -33.76 -30.51 -33.90
N ALA A 246 -33.03 -31.61 -33.73
CA ALA A 246 -31.60 -31.66 -33.57
C ALA A 246 -30.78 -31.25 -34.81
N LEU A 247 -29.51 -30.94 -34.50
CA LEU A 247 -28.32 -31.32 -35.27
C LEU A 247 -27.79 -30.27 -36.26
N LEU A 248 -26.88 -29.44 -35.78
CA LEU A 248 -25.52 -29.34 -36.32
C LEU A 248 -24.67 -28.58 -35.31
N PHE A 249 -23.56 -29.20 -34.88
CA PHE A 249 -22.52 -28.53 -34.10
C PHE A 249 -22.04 -27.34 -34.94
N ASP A 250 -22.48 -26.11 -34.65
CA ASP A 250 -22.04 -24.96 -35.41
C ASP A 250 -20.54 -24.79 -35.17
N GLY A 251 -19.73 -25.13 -36.18
CA GLY A 251 -18.28 -25.01 -36.10
C GLY A 251 -17.83 -23.58 -35.79
N ARG A 252 -18.68 -22.58 -36.07
CA ARG A 252 -18.45 -21.18 -35.68
C ARG A 252 -18.61 -20.96 -34.18
N ALA A 253 -19.59 -21.59 -33.55
CA ALA A 253 -19.78 -21.54 -32.10
C ALA A 253 -18.61 -22.21 -31.36
N LEU A 254 -18.16 -23.38 -31.86
CA LEU A 254 -16.97 -24.06 -31.35
C LEU A 254 -15.73 -23.16 -31.44
N LEU A 255 -15.48 -22.57 -32.62
CA LEU A 255 -14.32 -21.71 -32.86
C LEU A 255 -14.38 -20.44 -32.00
N ASN A 256 -15.56 -19.85 -31.81
CA ASN A 256 -15.75 -18.70 -30.94
C ASN A 256 -15.48 -19.05 -29.46
N SER A 257 -15.93 -20.22 -29.00
CA SER A 257 -15.61 -20.71 -27.65
C SER A 257 -14.13 -20.96 -27.44
N PHE A 258 -13.42 -21.52 -28.43
CA PHE A 258 -11.96 -21.64 -28.38
C PHE A 258 -11.27 -20.28 -28.38
N GLY A 259 -11.75 -19.32 -29.17
CA GLY A 259 -11.25 -17.94 -29.16
C GLY A 259 -11.43 -17.27 -27.80
N HIS A 260 -12.61 -17.40 -27.19
CA HIS A 260 -12.88 -16.91 -25.84
C HIS A 260 -12.00 -17.59 -24.78
N PHE A 261 -11.81 -18.90 -24.87
CA PHE A 261 -10.90 -19.64 -23.98
C PHE A 261 -9.48 -19.08 -24.04
N PHE A 262 -8.89 -18.94 -25.24
CA PHE A 262 -7.53 -18.40 -25.37
C PHE A 262 -7.45 -16.95 -24.90
N GLY A 263 -8.47 -16.14 -25.16
CA GLY A 263 -8.56 -14.76 -24.65
C GLY A 263 -8.52 -14.70 -23.13
N VAL A 264 -9.37 -15.49 -22.46
CA VAL A 264 -9.41 -15.56 -20.99
C VAL A 264 -8.12 -16.15 -20.42
N PHE A 265 -7.59 -17.21 -21.03
CA PHE A 265 -6.37 -17.88 -20.57
C PHE A 265 -5.14 -16.96 -20.63
N PHE A 266 -4.87 -16.35 -21.79
CA PHE A 266 -3.73 -15.44 -21.93
C PHE A 266 -3.93 -14.13 -21.18
N GLY A 267 -5.18 -13.65 -21.05
CA GLY A 267 -5.55 -12.53 -20.19
C GLY A 267 -5.19 -12.79 -18.72
N SER A 268 -5.65 -13.91 -18.16
CA SER A 268 -5.32 -14.34 -16.79
C SER A 268 -3.82 -14.56 -16.58
N MET A 269 -3.14 -15.21 -17.54
CA MET A 269 -1.68 -15.39 -17.49
C MET A 269 -0.95 -14.03 -17.43
N GLY A 270 -1.40 -13.06 -18.23
CA GLY A 270 -0.86 -11.71 -18.25
C GLY A 270 -1.03 -10.98 -16.92
N ILE A 271 -2.25 -11.00 -16.35
CA ILE A 271 -2.55 -10.39 -15.04
C ILE A 271 -1.69 -11.03 -13.93
N GLY A 272 -1.66 -12.36 -13.84
CA GLY A 272 -0.89 -13.08 -12.83
C GLY A 272 0.59 -12.78 -12.89
N SER A 273 1.17 -12.83 -14.10
CA SER A 273 2.59 -12.53 -14.33
C SER A 273 2.92 -11.08 -14.01
N LEU A 274 2.04 -10.13 -14.37
CA LEU A 274 2.21 -8.71 -14.10
C LEU A 274 2.21 -8.44 -12.59
N VAL A 275 1.22 -8.96 -11.84
CA VAL A 275 1.15 -8.81 -10.39
C VAL A 275 2.38 -9.42 -9.71
N GLY A 276 2.84 -10.59 -10.16
CA GLY A 276 4.08 -11.21 -9.68
C GLY A 276 5.33 -10.35 -9.93
N CYS A 277 5.45 -9.73 -11.11
CA CYS A 277 6.56 -8.82 -11.45
C CYS A 277 6.49 -7.52 -10.65
N LEU A 278 5.30 -6.93 -10.47
CA LEU A 278 5.10 -5.74 -9.65
C LEU A 278 5.45 -6.02 -8.18
N ALA A 279 5.07 -7.19 -7.65
CA ALA A 279 5.47 -7.62 -6.31
C ALA A 279 7.00 -7.71 -6.20
N SER A 280 7.68 -8.26 -7.21
CA SER A 280 9.15 -8.34 -7.24
C SER A 280 9.81 -6.95 -7.23
N LEU A 281 9.33 -6.01 -8.06
CA LEU A 281 9.82 -4.62 -8.09
C LEU A 281 9.57 -3.91 -6.76
N PHE A 282 8.38 -4.09 -6.18
CA PHE A 282 8.03 -3.51 -4.90
C PHE A 282 8.97 -3.99 -3.79
N MET A 283 9.22 -5.30 -3.71
CA MET A 283 10.17 -5.88 -2.73
C MET A 283 11.62 -5.46 -2.99
N LYS A 284 12.00 -5.23 -4.26
CA LYS A 284 13.35 -4.78 -4.65
C LYS A 284 13.66 -3.34 -4.24
N PHE A 285 12.74 -2.40 -4.46
CA PHE A 285 12.98 -0.97 -4.21
C PHE A 285 12.65 -0.52 -2.79
N THR A 286 11.81 -1.26 -2.09
CA THR A 286 11.45 -0.93 -0.71
C THR A 286 12.41 -1.63 0.25
N LYS A 287 12.93 -0.92 1.26
CA LYS A 287 13.80 -1.51 2.31
C LYS A 287 13.00 -2.35 3.33
N ILE A 288 11.96 -3.06 2.88
CA ILE A 288 11.04 -3.84 3.72
C ILE A 288 11.68 -5.13 4.25
N SER A 289 12.77 -5.60 3.63
CA SER A 289 13.56 -6.73 4.12
C SER A 289 14.11 -6.56 5.54
N GLN A 290 14.13 -5.32 6.08
CA GLN A 290 14.44 -5.04 7.49
C GLN A 290 13.35 -5.50 8.47
N TYR A 291 12.13 -5.73 7.99
CA TYR A 291 10.96 -6.17 8.76
C TYR A 291 10.36 -7.44 8.17
N PRO A 292 10.94 -8.61 8.48
CA PRO A 292 10.57 -9.85 7.81
C PRO A 292 9.09 -10.29 7.96
N LEU A 293 8.42 -9.90 9.05
CA LEU A 293 6.99 -10.19 9.22
C LEU A 293 6.14 -9.40 8.20
N LEU A 294 6.43 -8.11 8.05
CA LEU A 294 5.74 -7.25 7.09
C LEU A 294 6.00 -7.71 5.65
N GLU A 295 7.25 -8.07 5.36
CA GLU A 295 7.68 -8.62 4.08
C GLU A 295 6.89 -9.87 3.70
N ALA A 296 6.79 -10.85 4.61
CA ALA A 296 6.05 -12.09 4.39
C ALA A 296 4.53 -11.84 4.23
N THR A 297 3.93 -10.97 5.05
CA THR A 297 2.50 -10.65 4.93
C THR A 297 2.17 -9.98 3.61
N LEU A 298 3.01 -9.03 3.15
CA LEU A 298 2.81 -8.37 1.86
C LEU A 298 3.00 -9.33 0.69
N PHE A 299 3.95 -10.27 0.78
CA PHE A 299 4.11 -11.33 -0.21
C PHE A 299 2.83 -12.16 -0.36
N ILE A 300 2.23 -12.60 0.75
CA ILE A 300 0.98 -13.37 0.77
C ILE A 300 -0.19 -12.55 0.20
N LEU A 301 -0.34 -11.30 0.63
CA LEU A 301 -1.42 -10.43 0.17
C LEU A 301 -1.37 -10.18 -1.35
N MET A 302 -0.17 -9.91 -1.88
CA MET A 302 0.02 -9.68 -3.32
C MET A 302 -0.24 -10.94 -4.15
N SER A 303 -0.02 -12.12 -3.58
CA SER A 303 -0.35 -13.40 -4.20
C SER A 303 -1.86 -13.55 -4.40
N TYR A 304 -2.64 -13.33 -3.34
CA TYR A 304 -4.11 -13.40 -3.41
C TYR A 304 -4.73 -12.25 -4.21
N LEU A 305 -4.10 -11.07 -4.22
CA LEU A 305 -4.56 -9.93 -5.03
C LEU A 305 -4.64 -10.27 -6.53
N SER A 306 -3.76 -11.16 -7.03
CA SER A 306 -3.80 -11.62 -8.43
C SER A 306 -5.09 -12.39 -8.77
N PHE A 307 -5.67 -13.09 -7.79
CA PHE A 307 -6.97 -13.77 -7.91
C PHE A 307 -8.09 -12.74 -8.05
N LEU A 308 -8.17 -11.81 -7.09
CA LEU A 308 -9.24 -10.82 -7.01
C LEU A 308 -9.27 -9.88 -8.23
N ILE A 309 -8.11 -9.43 -8.72
CA ILE A 309 -8.04 -8.57 -9.91
C ILE A 309 -8.54 -9.32 -11.14
N SER A 310 -8.20 -10.60 -11.27
CA SER A 310 -8.63 -11.41 -12.42
C SER A 310 -10.14 -11.64 -12.40
N GLU A 311 -10.72 -12.01 -11.25
CA GLU A 311 -12.17 -12.19 -11.11
C GLU A 311 -12.94 -10.89 -11.37
N ALA A 312 -12.43 -9.75 -10.87
CA ALA A 312 -13.01 -8.43 -11.16
C ALA A 312 -12.92 -8.05 -12.66
N ALA A 313 -11.95 -8.60 -13.39
CA ALA A 313 -11.80 -8.41 -14.83
C ALA A 313 -12.59 -9.42 -15.67
N HIS A 314 -13.43 -10.26 -15.05
CA HIS A 314 -14.12 -11.40 -15.70
C HIS A 314 -13.16 -12.40 -16.37
N MET A 315 -11.97 -12.55 -15.81
CA MET A 315 -10.93 -13.49 -16.23
C MET A 315 -10.76 -14.58 -15.15
N THR A 316 -10.22 -15.75 -15.50
CA THR A 316 -10.05 -16.86 -14.54
C THR A 316 -9.02 -16.55 -13.44
N GLY A 317 -9.49 -16.34 -12.20
CA GLY A 317 -8.61 -16.08 -11.05
C GLY A 317 -7.60 -17.19 -10.77
N ILE A 318 -7.99 -18.44 -11.03
CA ILE A 318 -7.18 -19.65 -10.79
C ILE A 318 -5.90 -19.64 -11.63
N VAL A 319 -6.02 -19.34 -12.92
CA VAL A 319 -4.87 -19.28 -13.85
C VAL A 319 -3.96 -18.11 -13.48
N SER A 320 -4.54 -16.96 -13.10
CA SER A 320 -3.78 -15.79 -12.66
C SER A 320 -2.90 -16.11 -11.43
N VAL A 321 -3.46 -16.79 -10.43
CA VAL A 321 -2.73 -17.19 -9.21
C VAL A 321 -1.59 -18.16 -9.52
N LEU A 322 -1.79 -19.13 -10.41
CA LEU A 322 -0.74 -20.06 -10.83
C LEU A 322 0.47 -19.32 -11.41
N PHE A 323 0.23 -18.45 -12.39
CA PHE A 323 1.31 -17.69 -13.04
C PHE A 323 1.92 -16.63 -12.11
N CYS A 324 1.14 -16.06 -11.19
CA CYS A 324 1.65 -15.22 -10.11
C CYS A 324 2.64 -16.00 -9.23
N GLY A 325 2.27 -17.22 -8.79
CA GLY A 325 3.14 -18.11 -8.00
C GLY A 325 4.43 -18.47 -8.72
N ILE A 326 4.37 -18.80 -10.02
CA ILE A 326 5.55 -19.08 -10.85
C ILE A 326 6.47 -17.85 -10.94
N CYS A 327 5.91 -16.66 -11.22
CA CYS A 327 6.67 -15.41 -11.30
C CYS A 327 7.28 -15.03 -9.95
N GLN A 328 6.54 -15.19 -8.85
CA GLN A 328 7.03 -14.88 -7.52
C GLN A 328 8.12 -15.86 -7.06
N ALA A 329 8.01 -17.15 -7.35
CA ALA A 329 9.08 -18.12 -7.09
C ALA A 329 10.36 -17.80 -7.89
N HIS A 330 10.22 -17.30 -9.12
CA HIS A 330 11.36 -17.03 -9.99
C HIS A 330 12.04 -15.67 -9.72
N TYR A 331 11.27 -14.62 -9.47
CA TYR A 331 11.79 -13.26 -9.28
C TYR A 331 11.71 -12.78 -7.82
N THR A 332 10.51 -12.75 -7.24
CA THR A 332 10.26 -12.16 -5.92
C THR A 332 11.00 -12.91 -4.81
N PHE A 333 11.05 -14.25 -4.87
CA PHE A 333 11.74 -15.09 -3.89
C PHE A 333 13.20 -14.67 -3.70
N ASN A 334 13.89 -14.28 -4.78
CA ASN A 334 15.30 -13.88 -4.72
C ASN A 334 15.52 -12.54 -4.02
N ASN A 335 14.50 -11.69 -3.94
CA ASN A 335 14.56 -10.40 -3.26
C ASN A 335 14.22 -10.49 -1.77
N LEU A 336 13.64 -11.62 -1.32
CA LEU A 336 13.23 -11.79 0.07
C LEU A 336 14.43 -12.03 1.01
N SER A 337 14.29 -11.58 2.26
CA SER A 337 15.19 -11.96 3.36
C SER A 337 15.19 -13.48 3.60
N SER A 338 16.27 -14.01 4.20
CA SER A 338 16.40 -15.44 4.51
C SER A 338 15.23 -15.97 5.34
N ASP A 339 14.79 -15.20 6.31
CA ASP A 339 13.74 -15.64 7.23
C ASP A 339 12.36 -15.59 6.57
N SER A 340 12.09 -14.58 5.73
CA SER A 340 10.84 -14.47 4.96
C SER A 340 10.71 -15.57 3.92
N LYS A 341 11.81 -16.00 3.31
CA LYS A 341 11.83 -17.17 2.40
C LYS A 341 11.31 -18.43 3.10
N MET A 342 11.77 -18.70 4.31
CA MET A 342 11.33 -19.86 5.08
C MET A 342 9.87 -19.72 5.53
N ARG A 343 9.48 -18.55 6.06
CA ARG A 343 8.12 -18.29 6.54
C ARG A 343 7.06 -18.37 5.44
N THR A 344 7.31 -17.77 4.28
CA THR A 344 6.37 -17.79 3.16
C THR A 344 6.18 -19.21 2.63
N LYS A 345 7.26 -19.99 2.50
CA LYS A 345 7.20 -21.40 2.09
C LYS A 345 6.37 -22.24 3.08
N GLN A 346 6.69 -22.18 4.37
CA GLN A 346 5.95 -22.92 5.41
C GLN A 346 4.47 -22.53 5.47
N PHE A 347 4.16 -21.24 5.31
CA PHE A 347 2.78 -20.77 5.32
C PHE A 347 1.94 -21.39 4.20
N PHE A 348 2.44 -21.37 2.95
CA PHE A 348 1.70 -21.94 1.83
C PHE A 348 1.66 -23.47 1.85
N GLU A 349 2.69 -24.13 2.36
CA GLU A 349 2.68 -25.59 2.60
C GLU A 349 1.60 -25.98 3.61
N VAL A 350 1.50 -25.27 4.75
CA VAL A 350 0.45 -25.52 5.76
C VAL A 350 -0.94 -25.23 5.21
N LEU A 351 -1.11 -24.12 4.49
CA LEU A 351 -2.40 -23.74 3.92
C LEU A 351 -2.87 -24.73 2.85
N THR A 352 -1.94 -25.25 2.04
CA THR A 352 -2.22 -26.31 1.06
C THR A 352 -2.62 -27.61 1.76
N PHE A 353 -1.84 -28.04 2.75
CA PHE A 353 -2.15 -29.23 3.55
C PHE A 353 -3.55 -29.17 4.20
N LEU A 354 -3.91 -28.02 4.78
CA LEU A 354 -5.24 -27.82 5.36
C LEU A 354 -6.35 -27.86 4.30
N SER A 355 -6.13 -27.19 3.15
CA SER A 355 -7.12 -27.10 2.08
C SER A 355 -7.39 -28.47 1.45
N GLU A 356 -6.35 -29.26 1.18
CA GLU A 356 -6.47 -30.62 0.63
C GLU A 356 -7.25 -31.53 1.59
N ASN A 357 -6.87 -31.58 2.87
CA ASN A 357 -7.56 -32.40 3.87
C ASN A 357 -9.03 -32.01 4.03
N PHE A 358 -9.32 -30.71 3.98
CA PHE A 358 -10.70 -30.22 4.06
C PHE A 358 -11.51 -30.64 2.83
N ILE A 359 -10.96 -30.50 1.62
CA ILE A 359 -11.63 -30.90 0.37
C ILE A 359 -12.00 -32.39 0.40
N PHE A 360 -11.06 -33.28 0.73
CA PHE A 360 -11.33 -34.72 0.74
C PHE A 360 -12.33 -35.14 1.82
N THR A 361 -12.24 -34.54 3.01
CA THR A 361 -13.24 -34.77 4.07
C THR A 361 -14.63 -34.31 3.62
N TYR A 362 -14.70 -33.13 3.00
CA TYR A 362 -15.97 -32.50 2.60
C TYR A 362 -16.67 -33.25 1.47
N ILE A 363 -15.92 -33.75 0.48
CA ILE A 363 -16.45 -34.64 -0.58
C ILE A 363 -17.00 -35.94 0.02
N GLY A 364 -16.27 -36.55 0.96
CA GLY A 364 -16.71 -37.77 1.64
C GLY A 364 -18.01 -37.59 2.43
N VAL A 365 -18.14 -36.48 3.17
CA VAL A 365 -19.37 -36.14 3.90
C VAL A 365 -20.53 -35.91 2.95
N SER A 366 -20.29 -35.18 1.85
CA SER A 366 -21.33 -34.76 0.90
C SER A 366 -22.02 -35.94 0.19
N LEU A 367 -21.37 -37.10 0.06
CA LEU A 367 -21.98 -38.30 -0.54
C LEU A 367 -23.21 -38.79 0.26
N PHE A 368 -23.18 -38.66 1.58
CA PHE A 368 -24.23 -39.17 2.45
C PHE A 368 -25.24 -38.10 2.87
N THR A 369 -24.82 -36.84 2.99
CA THR A 369 -25.66 -35.72 3.42
C THR A 369 -26.52 -35.12 2.31
N SER A 370 -26.09 -35.19 1.04
CA SER A 370 -26.87 -34.68 -0.08
C SER A 370 -28.07 -35.58 -0.40
N GLN A 371 -29.28 -35.01 -0.39
CA GLN A 371 -30.52 -35.72 -0.81
C GLN A 371 -30.76 -35.67 -2.33
N ALA A 372 -29.89 -34.99 -3.10
CA ALA A 372 -29.99 -34.88 -4.57
C ALA A 372 -29.57 -36.17 -5.31
N HIS A 373 -29.09 -37.20 -4.58
CA HIS A 373 -28.56 -38.40 -5.18
C HIS A 373 -29.63 -39.34 -5.76
N LEU A 374 -29.70 -39.41 -7.10
CA LEU A 374 -30.40 -40.45 -7.84
C LEU A 374 -29.38 -41.42 -8.45
N PHE A 375 -29.23 -42.61 -7.86
CA PHE A 375 -28.30 -43.63 -8.35
C PHE A 375 -28.94 -44.46 -9.46
N ASN A 376 -28.29 -44.49 -10.63
CA ASN A 376 -28.65 -45.39 -11.73
C ASN A 376 -27.48 -46.32 -12.04
N ILE A 377 -27.65 -47.60 -11.73
CA ILE A 377 -26.59 -48.63 -11.84
C ILE A 377 -26.06 -48.76 -13.27
N TRP A 378 -26.96 -48.72 -14.28
CA TRP A 378 -26.57 -48.85 -15.67
C TRP A 378 -25.74 -47.66 -16.14
N PHE A 379 -26.18 -46.45 -15.79
CA PHE A 379 -25.43 -45.24 -16.15
C PHE A 379 -24.04 -45.22 -15.49
N ILE A 380 -23.92 -45.65 -14.24
CA ILE A 380 -22.63 -45.76 -13.52
C ILE A 380 -21.70 -46.76 -14.21
N LEU A 381 -22.19 -47.95 -14.57
CA LEU A 381 -21.39 -48.95 -15.26
C LEU A 381 -20.90 -48.46 -16.63
N GLY A 382 -21.79 -47.83 -17.40
CA GLY A 382 -21.45 -47.19 -18.67
C GLY A 382 -20.39 -46.10 -18.49
N ALA A 383 -20.48 -45.30 -17.44
CA ALA A 383 -19.54 -44.23 -17.14
C ALA A 383 -18.12 -44.75 -16.85
N PHE A 384 -17.97 -45.82 -16.06
CA PHE A 384 -16.66 -46.43 -15.81
C PHE A 384 -15.98 -46.91 -17.10
N ILE A 385 -16.74 -47.56 -17.98
CA ILE A 385 -16.25 -48.03 -19.29
C ILE A 385 -15.86 -46.84 -20.18
N ALA A 386 -16.73 -45.82 -20.25
CA ALA A 386 -16.51 -44.65 -21.08
C ALA A 386 -15.25 -43.88 -20.65
N ILE A 387 -15.01 -43.72 -19.35
CA ILE A 387 -13.83 -43.02 -18.81
C ILE A 387 -12.55 -43.78 -19.13
N PHE A 388 -12.54 -45.11 -18.97
CA PHE A 388 -11.38 -45.93 -19.28
C PHE A 388 -11.00 -45.84 -20.77
N ILE A 389 -11.98 -45.95 -21.66
CA ILE A 389 -11.80 -45.81 -23.12
C ILE A 389 -11.36 -44.39 -23.47
N GLY A 390 -12.02 -43.38 -22.88
CA GLY A 390 -11.68 -41.96 -23.07
C GLY A 390 -10.24 -41.66 -22.72
N ARG A 391 -9.76 -42.17 -21.58
CA ARG A 391 -8.37 -41.99 -21.12
C ARG A 391 -7.36 -42.72 -22.01
N LEU A 392 -7.71 -43.91 -22.51
CA LEU A 392 -6.85 -44.69 -23.41
C LEU A 392 -6.66 -43.96 -24.74
N ILE A 393 -7.75 -43.47 -25.33
CA ILE A 393 -7.74 -42.73 -26.61
C ILE A 393 -7.11 -41.34 -26.45
N MET A 394 -7.22 -40.73 -25.27
CA MET A 394 -6.59 -39.44 -24.97
C MET A 394 -5.05 -39.54 -24.92
N ILE A 395 -4.48 -40.59 -24.32
CA ILE A 395 -3.04 -40.61 -23.99
C ILE A 395 -2.20 -41.28 -25.07
N TYR A 396 -2.49 -42.53 -25.45
CA TYR A 396 -1.58 -43.29 -26.32
C TYR A 396 -1.46 -42.70 -27.74
N PRO A 397 -2.56 -42.36 -28.44
CA PRO A 397 -2.49 -41.73 -29.76
C PRO A 397 -1.81 -40.36 -29.74
N LEU A 398 -2.14 -39.53 -28.74
CA LEU A 398 -1.59 -38.18 -28.61
C LEU A 398 -0.09 -38.23 -28.28
N THR A 399 0.32 -39.16 -27.43
CA THR A 399 1.74 -39.38 -27.14
C THR A 399 2.48 -39.90 -28.36
N ALA A 400 1.87 -40.76 -29.18
CA ALA A 400 2.45 -41.22 -30.44
C ALA A 400 2.71 -40.04 -31.39
N ILE A 401 1.75 -39.11 -31.53
CA ILE A 401 1.90 -37.88 -32.32
C ILE A 401 3.03 -37.00 -31.75
N LEU A 402 3.05 -36.80 -30.43
CA LEU A 402 4.08 -35.99 -29.76
C LEU A 402 5.48 -36.60 -29.94
N ASN A 403 5.61 -37.93 -29.88
CA ASN A 403 6.88 -38.63 -29.99
C ASN A 403 7.49 -38.57 -31.40
N VAL A 404 6.73 -38.21 -32.44
CA VAL A 404 7.28 -37.94 -33.79
C VAL A 404 8.20 -36.71 -33.78
N GLY A 405 7.84 -35.68 -33.01
CA GLY A 405 8.56 -34.40 -32.98
C GLY A 405 9.43 -34.17 -31.74
N ARG A 406 9.25 -34.96 -30.67
CA ARG A 406 9.89 -34.73 -29.36
C ARG A 406 11.19 -35.51 -29.19
N ARG A 407 12.24 -34.85 -28.68
CA ARG A 407 13.52 -35.46 -28.29
C ARG A 407 13.90 -34.95 -26.88
N PRO A 408 13.98 -35.80 -25.84
CA PRO A 408 13.74 -37.25 -25.82
C PRO A 408 12.25 -37.63 -25.87
N PRO A 409 11.90 -38.79 -26.47
CA PRO A 409 10.53 -39.28 -26.52
C PRO A 409 10.02 -39.70 -25.14
N ILE A 410 8.71 -39.63 -24.92
CA ILE A 410 8.06 -40.08 -23.68
C ILE A 410 8.00 -41.62 -23.71
N PRO A 411 8.72 -42.32 -22.81
CA PRO A 411 8.78 -43.78 -22.80
C PRO A 411 7.45 -44.40 -22.35
N MET A 412 7.18 -45.64 -22.76
CA MET A 412 5.94 -46.36 -22.44
C MET A 412 5.66 -46.45 -20.94
N LYS A 413 6.69 -46.59 -20.10
CA LYS A 413 6.55 -46.57 -18.64
C LYS A 413 5.89 -45.28 -18.12
N HIS A 414 6.31 -44.13 -18.66
CA HIS A 414 5.72 -42.84 -18.32
C HIS A 414 4.29 -42.70 -18.88
N GLN A 415 4.00 -43.29 -20.04
CA GLN A 415 2.64 -43.28 -20.62
C GLN A 415 1.65 -44.09 -19.78
N HIS A 416 2.05 -45.28 -19.32
CA HIS A 416 1.24 -46.08 -18.40
C HIS A 416 0.97 -45.32 -17.10
N MET A 417 1.97 -44.60 -16.59
CA MET A 417 1.79 -43.78 -15.40
C MET A 417 0.88 -42.57 -15.65
N LEU A 418 1.01 -41.87 -16.78
CA LEU A 418 0.12 -40.78 -17.19
C LEU A 418 -1.34 -41.24 -17.33
N PHE A 419 -1.53 -42.46 -17.84
CA PHE A 419 -2.85 -43.09 -17.93
C PHE A 419 -3.44 -43.34 -16.55
N PHE A 420 -2.65 -43.93 -15.65
CA PHE A 420 -3.07 -44.27 -14.30
C PHE A 420 -3.29 -43.04 -13.39
N ALA A 421 -2.42 -42.02 -13.51
CA ALA A 421 -2.45 -40.80 -12.70
C ALA A 421 -3.63 -39.86 -12.99
N GLY A 422 -4.47 -40.18 -13.99
CA GLY A 422 -5.65 -39.40 -14.38
C GLY A 422 -6.84 -39.56 -13.44
N LEU A 423 -6.62 -39.32 -12.15
CA LEU A 423 -7.62 -39.31 -11.09
C LEU A 423 -8.73 -38.29 -11.37
N ARG A 424 -9.98 -38.63 -11.02
CA ARG A 424 -11.09 -37.67 -11.01
C ARG A 424 -11.22 -37.16 -9.59
N GLY A 425 -11.09 -35.85 -9.39
CA GLY A 425 -11.09 -35.27 -8.04
C GLY A 425 -12.11 -34.16 -7.86
N ALA A 426 -11.74 -33.19 -7.03
CA ALA A 426 -12.68 -32.21 -6.48
C ALA A 426 -13.32 -31.32 -7.54
N MET A 427 -12.61 -31.06 -8.65
CA MET A 427 -13.09 -30.23 -9.75
C MET A 427 -14.27 -30.82 -10.50
N ALA A 428 -14.21 -32.12 -10.84
CA ALA A 428 -15.32 -32.80 -11.49
C ALA A 428 -16.57 -32.81 -10.58
N PHE A 429 -16.36 -32.99 -9.28
CA PHE A 429 -17.42 -32.95 -8.27
C PHE A 429 -18.05 -31.55 -8.15
N ALA A 430 -17.23 -30.49 -8.05
CA ALA A 430 -17.69 -29.11 -7.96
C ALA A 430 -18.46 -28.63 -9.20
N LEU A 431 -18.13 -29.16 -10.39
CA LEU A 431 -18.88 -28.86 -11.61
C LEU A 431 -20.20 -29.62 -11.69
N ALA A 432 -20.25 -30.85 -11.21
CA ALA A 432 -21.45 -31.67 -11.24
C ALA A 432 -22.54 -31.16 -10.29
N ILE A 433 -22.17 -30.58 -9.14
CA ILE A 433 -23.15 -30.05 -8.16
C ILE A 433 -23.77 -28.72 -8.59
N ARG A 434 -23.10 -27.97 -9.48
CA ARG A 434 -23.57 -26.63 -9.93
C ARG A 434 -24.92 -26.69 -10.65
N ASN A 435 -25.27 -27.83 -11.25
CA ASN A 435 -26.49 -28.02 -12.01
C ASN A 435 -27.18 -29.33 -11.60
N THR A 436 -28.16 -29.26 -10.70
CA THR A 436 -28.93 -30.41 -10.19
C THR A 436 -30.45 -30.28 -10.45
N SER A 437 -30.81 -29.41 -11.38
CA SER A 437 -32.21 -29.01 -11.65
C SER A 437 -33.06 -30.13 -12.26
N SER A 438 -32.49 -30.96 -13.14
CA SER A 438 -33.20 -32.08 -13.79
C SER A 438 -32.84 -33.44 -13.17
N PRO A 439 -33.72 -34.47 -13.27
CA PRO A 439 -33.41 -35.80 -12.77
C PRO A 439 -32.20 -36.43 -13.50
N GLN A 440 -31.99 -36.14 -14.79
CA GLN A 440 -30.80 -36.55 -15.54
C GLN A 440 -29.52 -35.94 -14.95
N MET A 441 -29.54 -34.65 -14.60
CA MET A 441 -28.40 -33.99 -13.99
C MET A 441 -28.11 -34.51 -12.58
N ARG A 442 -29.13 -34.89 -11.81
CA ARG A 442 -28.96 -35.58 -10.51
C ARG A 442 -28.32 -36.96 -10.64
N ILE A 443 -28.61 -37.69 -11.73
CA ILE A 443 -27.93 -38.96 -12.04
C ILE A 443 -26.46 -38.71 -12.40
N ILE A 444 -26.18 -37.69 -13.22
CA ILE A 444 -24.81 -37.25 -13.55
C ILE A 444 -24.02 -36.88 -12.30
N TYR A 445 -24.63 -36.09 -11.40
CA TYR A 445 -24.05 -35.72 -10.11
C TYR A 445 -23.70 -36.95 -9.26
N SER A 446 -24.67 -37.83 -8.99
CA SER A 446 -24.44 -39.06 -8.21
C SER A 446 -23.35 -39.95 -8.79
N THR A 447 -23.33 -40.09 -10.11
CA THR A 447 -22.36 -40.91 -10.82
C THR A 447 -20.96 -40.31 -10.71
N THR A 448 -20.85 -38.98 -10.86
CA THR A 448 -19.57 -38.26 -10.73
C THR A 448 -19.03 -38.36 -9.31
N SER A 449 -19.86 -38.19 -8.28
CA SER A 449 -19.45 -38.32 -6.87
C SER A 449 -18.89 -39.71 -6.56
N LEU A 450 -19.55 -40.77 -7.05
CA LEU A 450 -19.09 -42.14 -6.85
C LEU A 450 -17.76 -42.40 -7.58
N ILE A 451 -17.61 -41.89 -8.81
CA ILE A 451 -16.37 -42.03 -9.58
C ILE A 451 -15.21 -41.29 -8.93
N VAL A 452 -15.43 -40.07 -8.43
CA VAL A 452 -14.39 -39.29 -7.74
C VAL A 452 -13.89 -40.07 -6.52
N ILE A 453 -14.79 -40.53 -5.65
CA ILE A 453 -14.42 -41.29 -4.45
C ILE A 453 -13.72 -42.61 -4.81
N PHE A 454 -14.26 -43.35 -5.77
CA PHE A 454 -13.65 -44.60 -6.24
C PHE A 454 -12.24 -44.37 -6.78
N THR A 455 -12.06 -43.36 -7.65
CA THR A 455 -10.74 -43.10 -8.24
C THR A 455 -9.75 -42.60 -7.20
N VAL A 456 -10.14 -41.70 -6.28
CA VAL A 456 -9.26 -41.23 -5.20
C VAL A 456 -8.77 -42.40 -4.34
N LEU A 457 -9.67 -43.24 -3.82
CA LEU A 457 -9.29 -44.36 -2.94
C LEU A 457 -8.52 -45.46 -3.68
N PHE A 458 -8.98 -45.84 -4.87
CA PHE A 458 -8.39 -46.97 -5.62
C PHE A 458 -7.12 -46.56 -6.36
N ASN A 459 -7.17 -45.52 -7.19
CA ASN A 459 -5.98 -45.11 -7.95
C ASN A 459 -4.96 -44.40 -7.05
N GLY A 460 -5.41 -43.63 -6.04
CA GLY A 460 -4.51 -43.01 -5.05
C GLY A 460 -3.71 -44.05 -4.26
N GLY A 461 -4.39 -44.99 -3.60
CA GLY A 461 -3.73 -46.03 -2.80
C GLY A 461 -2.80 -46.96 -3.61
N LEU A 462 -3.14 -47.28 -4.86
CA LEU A 462 -2.31 -48.15 -5.71
C LEU A 462 -1.13 -47.44 -6.40
N THR A 463 -1.00 -46.12 -6.25
CA THR A 463 0.04 -45.32 -6.92
C THR A 463 1.45 -45.80 -6.58
N VAL A 464 1.75 -46.05 -5.30
CA VAL A 464 3.09 -46.50 -4.85
C VAL A 464 3.46 -47.84 -5.49
N GLN A 465 2.51 -48.79 -5.50
CA GLN A 465 2.71 -50.13 -6.05
C GLN A 465 2.96 -50.10 -7.57
N ILE A 466 2.29 -49.19 -8.28
CA ILE A 466 2.46 -49.05 -9.74
C ILE A 466 3.80 -48.39 -10.09
N ILE A 467 4.27 -47.43 -9.29
CA ILE A 467 5.60 -46.83 -9.47
C ILE A 467 6.69 -47.92 -9.32
N GLU A 468 6.57 -48.74 -8.28
CA GLU A 468 7.48 -49.88 -8.05
C GLU A 468 7.41 -50.90 -9.19
N TRP A 469 6.19 -51.25 -9.63
CA TRP A 469 5.97 -52.19 -10.72
C TRP A 469 6.53 -51.70 -12.06
N LEU A 470 6.34 -50.42 -12.40
CA LEU A 470 6.86 -49.79 -13.61
C LEU A 470 8.38 -49.52 -13.55
N LYS A 471 9.01 -49.63 -12.37
CA LYS A 471 10.43 -49.34 -12.12
C LYS A 471 10.81 -47.94 -12.61
N ILE A 472 10.06 -46.92 -12.18
CA ILE A 472 10.36 -45.51 -12.47
C ILE A 472 11.51 -45.07 -11.54
N LYS A 473 12.50 -44.34 -12.06
CA LYS A 473 13.67 -43.92 -11.28
C LYS A 473 13.28 -42.84 -10.26
N CYS A 474 13.62 -43.05 -8.99
CA CYS A 474 13.63 -42.01 -7.96
C CYS A 474 15.04 -41.41 -7.89
N CYS A 475 15.17 -40.08 -7.83
CA CYS A 475 16.50 -39.44 -7.78
C CYS A 475 17.13 -39.56 -6.39
N ASP A 476 18.34 -40.13 -6.29
CA ASP A 476 19.14 -40.15 -5.06
C ASP A 476 19.61 -38.74 -4.67
N GLN A 477 19.57 -38.45 -3.36
CA GLN A 477 19.85 -37.14 -2.75
C GLN A 477 21.22 -36.53 -3.14
N SER A 478 22.21 -37.36 -3.50
CA SER A 478 23.56 -36.92 -3.86
C SER A 478 23.68 -36.15 -5.18
N SER A 479 22.68 -36.26 -6.07
CA SER A 479 22.69 -35.61 -7.38
C SER A 479 21.95 -34.26 -7.43
N ALA A 480 21.05 -34.01 -6.47
CA ALA A 480 20.23 -32.79 -6.43
C ALA A 480 20.95 -31.57 -5.83
N GLU A 481 21.96 -31.77 -4.97
CA GLU A 481 22.76 -30.69 -4.39
C GLU A 481 23.88 -30.18 -5.33
N LEU A 482 24.39 -31.03 -6.23
CA LEU A 482 25.39 -30.61 -7.23
C LEU A 482 24.82 -29.70 -8.32
N ASP A 483 23.54 -29.85 -8.70
CA ASP A 483 22.91 -29.05 -9.77
C ASP A 483 22.50 -27.64 -9.32
N GLN A 484 22.41 -27.37 -8.01
CA GLN A 484 22.17 -26.02 -7.48
C GLN A 484 23.48 -25.29 -7.10
N GLY A 485 24.60 -26.01 -6.96
CA GLY A 485 25.88 -25.48 -6.48
C GLY A 485 27.01 -25.35 -7.53
N MET A 486 26.92 -25.96 -8.71
CA MET A 486 27.98 -25.87 -9.74
C MET A 486 27.44 -25.52 -11.12
N LEU A 487 27.03 -24.27 -11.31
CA LEU A 487 27.15 -23.62 -12.63
C LEU A 487 28.60 -23.18 -12.82
N SER A 488 29.45 -24.17 -13.13
CA SER A 488 30.68 -23.87 -13.88
C SER A 488 30.28 -23.26 -15.24
N PRO A 489 30.89 -22.15 -15.69
CA PRO A 489 30.44 -21.45 -16.89
C PRO A 489 30.76 -22.17 -18.22
N HIS A 490 31.10 -23.46 -18.22
CA HIS A 490 31.68 -24.14 -19.39
C HIS A 490 31.10 -25.51 -19.81
N SER A 491 30.00 -26.02 -19.25
CA SER A 491 29.31 -27.19 -19.84
C SER A 491 28.13 -26.78 -20.73
N HIS A 492 28.44 -26.26 -21.91
CA HIS A 492 27.47 -26.11 -23.00
C HIS A 492 27.01 -27.49 -23.51
N ASN A 493 25.99 -28.08 -22.89
CA ASN A 493 25.31 -29.24 -23.49
C ASN A 493 24.51 -28.77 -24.73
N ARG A 494 25.01 -29.15 -25.90
CA ARG A 494 24.57 -28.75 -27.25
C ARG A 494 23.16 -29.27 -27.63
N TRP A 495 22.53 -30.09 -26.80
CA TRP A 495 21.41 -30.96 -27.22
C TRP A 495 20.03 -30.59 -26.69
N ASP A 496 19.87 -29.49 -25.94
CA ASP A 496 18.72 -29.35 -25.03
C ASP A 496 17.70 -28.25 -25.35
N LYS A 497 17.59 -27.71 -26.58
CA LYS A 497 16.74 -26.52 -26.80
C LYS A 497 15.82 -26.55 -28.01
N SER A 498 14.51 -26.64 -27.71
CA SER A 498 13.48 -25.91 -28.46
C SER A 498 13.80 -24.41 -28.49
N LEU A 499 13.64 -23.77 -29.65
CA LEU A 499 14.01 -22.36 -29.92
C LEU A 499 13.40 -21.33 -28.95
N LEU A 500 12.18 -21.55 -28.46
CA LEU A 500 11.43 -20.60 -27.64
C LEU A 500 11.98 -20.48 -26.21
N PRO A 501 12.14 -21.56 -25.42
CA PRO A 501 12.79 -21.50 -24.10
C PRO A 501 14.20 -20.91 -24.12
N GLN A 502 14.96 -21.10 -25.21
CA GLN A 502 16.28 -20.49 -25.33
C GLN A 502 16.20 -18.97 -25.42
N LYS A 503 15.39 -18.46 -26.36
CA LYS A 503 15.19 -17.02 -26.53
C LYS A 503 14.64 -16.39 -25.25
N TRP A 504 13.73 -17.08 -24.57
CA TRP A 504 13.21 -16.63 -23.27
C TRP A 504 14.29 -16.60 -22.20
N TYR A 505 15.11 -17.65 -22.07
CA TYR A 505 16.21 -17.69 -21.08
C TYR A 505 17.23 -16.57 -21.31
N ASP A 506 17.60 -16.33 -22.57
CA ASP A 506 18.54 -15.27 -22.94
C ASP A 506 17.94 -13.88 -22.68
N PHE A 507 16.65 -13.69 -22.98
CA PHE A 507 15.91 -12.46 -22.67
C PHE A 507 15.76 -12.24 -21.16
N ASP A 508 15.44 -13.30 -20.42
CA ASP A 508 15.23 -13.28 -18.98
C ASP A 508 16.53 -12.90 -18.24
N ASN A 509 17.64 -13.58 -18.56
CA ASN A 509 18.93 -13.28 -17.94
C ASN A 509 19.49 -11.91 -18.33
N LYS A 510 19.21 -11.41 -19.54
CA LYS A 510 19.72 -10.10 -19.98
C LYS A 510 18.86 -8.93 -19.47
N PHE A 511 17.55 -9.08 -19.38
CA PHE A 511 16.64 -7.96 -19.13
C PHE A 511 15.76 -8.15 -17.88
N LEU A 512 15.00 -9.24 -17.77
CA LEU A 512 14.01 -9.41 -16.70
C LEU A 512 14.63 -9.67 -15.33
N LYS A 513 15.61 -10.59 -15.21
CA LYS A 513 16.29 -10.85 -13.93
C LYS A 513 17.00 -9.61 -13.40
N PRO A 514 17.82 -8.88 -14.18
CA PRO A 514 18.44 -7.65 -13.69
C PRO A 514 17.44 -6.56 -13.30
N LEU A 515 16.29 -6.50 -13.99
CA LEU A 515 15.20 -5.56 -13.72
C LEU A 515 14.45 -5.87 -12.43
N LEU A 516 14.03 -7.13 -12.27
CA LEU A 516 13.15 -7.55 -11.19
C LEU A 516 13.94 -7.95 -9.94
N THR A 517 15.20 -8.37 -10.07
CA THR A 517 16.04 -8.83 -8.94
C THR A 517 17.33 -8.02 -8.79
N HIS A 518 18.13 -8.36 -7.77
CA HIS A 518 19.48 -7.83 -7.58
C HIS A 518 20.58 -8.63 -8.33
N ALA A 519 20.21 -9.51 -9.27
CA ALA A 519 21.16 -10.31 -10.06
C ALA A 519 21.98 -9.46 -11.06
N LYS A 520 23.17 -9.97 -11.45
CA LYS A 520 24.05 -9.42 -12.50
C LYS A 520 23.99 -10.25 -13.79
N PRO A 521 24.29 -9.70 -14.98
CA PRO A 521 24.76 -8.33 -15.27
C PRO A 521 23.71 -7.25 -14.99
N SER A 522 24.14 -6.00 -14.76
CA SER A 522 23.20 -4.89 -14.47
C SER A 522 22.44 -4.45 -15.74
N LEU A 523 21.29 -3.80 -15.57
CA LEU A 523 20.53 -3.23 -16.70
C LEU A 523 21.35 -2.21 -17.51
N VAL A 524 22.32 -1.54 -16.87
CA VAL A 524 23.22 -0.59 -17.52
C VAL A 524 24.20 -1.29 -18.45
N GLU A 525 24.58 -2.53 -18.14
CA GLU A 525 25.47 -3.36 -18.96
C GLU A 525 24.73 -4.04 -20.12
N THR A 526 23.44 -4.36 -19.95
CA THR A 526 22.68 -5.14 -20.94
C THR A 526 21.82 -4.30 -21.87
N MET A 527 21.35 -3.12 -21.46
CA MET A 527 20.50 -2.26 -22.29
C MET A 527 21.29 -1.44 -23.33
N PRO A 528 20.69 -1.13 -24.49
CA PRO A 528 21.24 -0.17 -25.44
C PRO A 528 21.43 1.22 -24.83
N ARG A 529 22.44 1.97 -25.31
CA ARG A 529 22.80 3.31 -24.79
C ARG A 529 21.65 4.33 -24.77
N TRP A 530 20.64 4.18 -25.63
CA TRP A 530 19.48 5.08 -25.64
C TRP A 530 18.51 4.84 -24.47
N CYS A 531 18.57 3.68 -23.79
CA CYS A 531 17.76 3.36 -22.61
C CYS A 531 18.48 3.63 -21.28
N LEU A 532 19.67 4.25 -21.29
CA LEU A 532 20.49 4.47 -20.10
C LEU A 532 19.77 5.16 -18.91
N PRO A 533 18.87 6.14 -19.11
CA PRO A 533 18.14 6.78 -18.00
C PRO A 533 17.22 5.79 -17.28
N ILE A 534 16.55 4.93 -18.05
CA ILE A 534 15.64 3.89 -17.56
C ILE A 534 16.46 2.79 -16.87
N ALA A 535 17.58 2.37 -17.47
CA ALA A 535 18.49 1.42 -16.87
C ALA A 535 19.01 1.91 -15.51
N LYS A 536 19.43 3.18 -15.41
CA LYS A 536 19.85 3.79 -14.14
C LYS A 536 18.72 3.86 -13.11
N LEU A 537 17.50 4.20 -13.52
CA LEU A 537 16.33 4.26 -12.63
C LEU A 537 16.02 2.91 -11.97
N PHE A 538 16.20 1.81 -12.71
CA PHE A 538 15.86 0.47 -12.23
C PHE A 538 17.05 -0.35 -11.67
N THR A 539 18.25 0.22 -11.65
CA THR A 539 19.44 -0.41 -11.07
C THR A 539 19.60 0.05 -9.62
N THR A 540 19.70 -0.89 -8.69
CA THR A 540 19.77 -0.60 -7.24
C THR A 540 21.20 -0.40 -6.74
N ASP A 541 21.40 0.36 -5.65
CA ASP A 541 22.72 0.59 -5.04
C ASP A 541 23.44 -0.73 -4.68
N LEU A 542 22.68 -1.74 -4.24
CA LEU A 542 23.16 -3.10 -3.95
C LEU A 542 23.77 -3.80 -5.18
N GLN A 543 23.29 -3.51 -6.41
CA GLN A 543 23.86 -4.06 -7.64
C GLN A 543 25.20 -3.40 -8.02
N TYR A 544 25.51 -2.22 -7.49
CA TYR A 544 26.76 -1.48 -7.74
C TYR A 544 27.90 -1.79 -6.75
N GLN A 545 27.61 -2.38 -5.59
CA GLN A 545 28.61 -2.64 -4.53
C GLN A 545 29.42 -3.94 -4.79
N GLN A 546 30.59 -3.81 -5.44
CA GLN A 546 31.67 -4.82 -5.49
C GLN A 546 33.06 -4.15 -5.40
N MET A 547 34.10 -4.93 -5.06
CA MET A 547 35.51 -4.50 -5.12
C MET A 547 35.96 -4.38 -6.58
N HIS A 548 36.68 -3.31 -6.91
CA HIS A 548 37.15 -3.06 -8.27
C HIS A 548 38.68 -2.87 -8.30
N CYS A 549 39.35 -3.54 -9.22
CA CYS A 549 40.79 -3.44 -9.43
C CYS A 549 41.11 -2.22 -10.30
N ILE A 550 41.72 -1.19 -9.71
CA ILE A 550 42.09 0.06 -10.40
C ILE A 550 43.39 -0.14 -11.20
N GLU A 551 44.37 -0.77 -10.58
CA GLU A 551 45.65 -1.16 -11.19
C GLU A 551 46.05 -2.55 -10.68
N PRO A 552 46.96 -3.27 -11.36
CA PRO A 552 47.48 -4.54 -10.85
C PRO A 552 47.95 -4.41 -9.39
N GLY A 553 47.27 -5.12 -8.49
CA GLY A 553 47.54 -5.09 -7.06
C GLY A 553 46.82 -4.00 -6.25
N LEU A 554 46.08 -3.07 -6.87
CA LEU A 554 45.35 -1.99 -6.18
C LEU A 554 43.84 -2.10 -6.38
N TYR A 555 43.12 -2.38 -5.29
CA TYR A 555 41.66 -2.52 -5.25
C TYR A 555 41.01 -1.39 -4.46
N ILE A 556 39.83 -0.96 -4.88
CA ILE A 556 38.96 -0.03 -4.13
C ILE A 556 37.62 -0.68 -3.81
N GLY A 557 37.12 -0.46 -2.59
CA GLY A 557 35.90 -1.11 -2.11
C GLY A 557 35.18 -0.42 -0.95
N ALA A 558 34.08 -1.03 -0.52
CA ALA A 558 33.25 -0.63 0.63
C ALA A 558 33.60 -1.41 1.90
N VAL A 559 33.13 -0.97 3.06
CA VAL A 559 33.41 -1.63 4.36
C VAL A 559 32.93 -3.07 4.41
N ASN A 560 31.77 -3.37 3.80
CA ASN A 560 31.21 -4.73 3.75
C ASN A 560 32.14 -5.73 3.05
N GLU A 561 32.97 -5.24 2.13
CA GLU A 561 33.93 -6.06 1.39
C GLU A 561 35.23 -6.24 2.17
N ALA A 562 35.58 -5.27 3.02
CA ALA A 562 36.75 -5.34 3.90
C ALA A 562 36.54 -6.25 5.13
N VAL A 563 35.29 -6.57 5.47
CA VAL A 563 34.94 -7.42 6.63
C VAL A 563 34.67 -8.88 6.21
N ASP A 564 34.43 -9.17 4.92
CA ASP A 564 34.18 -10.52 4.42
C ASP A 564 35.49 -11.24 4.04
N ILE A 565 35.96 -12.14 4.91
CA ILE A 565 37.21 -12.89 4.69
C ILE A 565 37.22 -13.74 3.42
N ARG A 566 36.08 -14.30 3.00
CA ARG A 566 36.01 -15.16 1.81
C ARG A 566 36.33 -14.33 0.57
N ARG A 567 35.75 -13.14 0.48
CA ARG A 567 36.03 -12.19 -0.60
C ARG A 567 37.49 -11.72 -0.58
N LEU A 568 38.05 -11.40 0.58
CA LEU A 568 39.47 -11.00 0.66
C LEU A 568 40.41 -12.11 0.18
N GLN A 569 40.08 -13.38 0.46
CA GLN A 569 40.83 -14.54 -0.02
C GLN A 569 40.66 -14.77 -1.53
N ASP A 570 39.44 -14.63 -2.06
CA ASP A 570 39.16 -14.78 -3.49
C ASP A 570 39.97 -13.79 -4.35
N TYR A 571 40.21 -12.58 -3.83
CA TYR A 571 41.03 -11.55 -4.48
C TYR A 571 42.49 -11.51 -4.00
N PHE A 572 42.94 -12.47 -3.18
CA PHE A 572 44.30 -12.58 -2.64
C PHE A 572 44.80 -11.29 -1.95
N ILE A 573 43.94 -10.58 -1.22
CA ILE A 573 44.29 -9.32 -0.53
C ILE A 573 45.15 -9.59 0.70
N SER A 574 46.35 -9.00 0.75
CA SER A 574 47.28 -9.09 1.89
C SER A 574 47.39 -7.81 2.72
N ARG A 575 46.94 -6.66 2.19
CA ARG A 575 46.93 -5.36 2.89
C ARG A 575 45.60 -4.63 2.76
N VAL A 576 45.20 -3.93 3.83
CA VAL A 576 43.97 -3.14 3.86
C VAL A 576 44.26 -1.73 4.40
N LEU A 577 43.95 -0.71 3.61
CA LEU A 577 43.95 0.70 4.01
C LEU A 577 42.52 1.17 4.28
N THR A 578 42.22 1.46 5.54
CA THR A 578 40.93 1.97 5.98
C THR A 578 40.99 3.48 6.16
N VAL A 579 40.19 4.21 5.40
CA VAL A 579 40.04 5.68 5.49
C VAL A 579 38.64 5.99 6.01
N ASP A 580 38.44 5.91 7.33
CA ASP A 580 37.13 6.03 7.96
C ASP A 580 37.14 6.69 9.34
N MET A 581 35.98 6.91 9.96
CA MET A 581 35.84 7.52 11.28
C MET A 581 36.18 6.53 12.41
N PHE A 582 35.94 5.24 12.20
CA PHE A 582 36.19 4.18 13.16
C PHE A 582 37.07 3.09 12.52
N PRO A 583 37.97 2.46 13.30
CA PRO A 583 38.71 1.30 12.81
C PRO A 583 37.73 0.13 12.56
N PRO A 584 38.07 -0.81 11.65
CA PRO A 584 37.24 -1.98 11.41
C PRO A 584 37.17 -2.87 12.67
N GLU A 585 35.98 -3.40 12.97
CA GLU A 585 35.69 -4.20 14.17
C GLU A 585 36.43 -5.55 14.19
N ILE A 586 36.70 -6.13 13.02
CA ILE A 586 37.34 -7.44 12.87
C ILE A 586 38.67 -7.26 12.11
N ARG A 587 39.77 -7.76 12.68
CA ARG A 587 41.09 -7.78 12.04
C ARG A 587 41.62 -9.20 11.96
N TYR A 588 42.11 -9.59 10.80
CA TYR A 588 42.67 -10.92 10.56
C TYR A 588 44.20 -10.88 10.68
N GLN A 589 44.80 -11.85 11.38
CA GLN A 589 46.25 -11.87 11.64
C GLN A 589 47.10 -12.02 10.36
N SER A 590 46.53 -12.55 9.27
CA SER A 590 47.21 -12.73 7.98
C SER A 590 47.23 -11.50 7.08
N ILE A 591 46.66 -10.36 7.50
CA ILE A 591 46.51 -9.13 6.70
C ILE A 591 47.10 -7.94 7.44
N THR A 592 47.85 -7.09 6.72
CA THR A 592 48.43 -5.85 7.29
C THR A 592 47.47 -4.67 7.13
N TYR A 593 47.21 -3.90 8.19
CA TYR A 593 46.23 -2.82 8.19
C TYR A 593 46.88 -1.44 8.43
N LEU A 594 46.43 -0.41 7.69
CA LEU A 594 46.66 1.00 7.99
C LEU A 594 45.30 1.70 8.19
N PHE A 595 45.15 2.44 9.29
CA PHE A 595 43.93 3.18 9.61
C PHE A 595 44.21 4.69 9.63
N VAL A 596 43.39 5.45 8.89
CA VAL A 596 43.42 6.92 8.83
C VAL A 596 42.04 7.45 9.21
N ILE A 597 42.00 8.32 10.21
CA ILE A 597 40.77 8.92 10.71
C ILE A 597 40.31 10.00 9.73
N ALA A 598 39.21 9.76 9.03
CA ALA A 598 38.65 10.72 8.09
C ALA A 598 37.13 10.78 8.15
N LYS A 599 36.57 11.98 8.33
CA LYS A 599 35.14 12.23 8.14
C LYS A 599 34.86 12.60 6.70
N ASP A 600 33.80 12.06 6.11
CA ASP A 600 33.40 12.40 4.74
C ASP A 600 32.65 13.75 4.68
N LEU A 601 33.34 14.81 5.09
CA LEU A 601 32.82 16.17 5.12
C LEU A 601 33.70 17.05 4.23
N PRO A 602 33.11 18.01 3.47
CA PRO A 602 33.87 18.91 2.59
C PRO A 602 34.94 19.75 3.29
N GLU A 603 34.94 19.80 4.62
CA GLU A 603 35.84 20.65 5.38
C GLU A 603 36.88 19.86 6.19
N TRP A 604 36.85 18.52 6.07
CA TRP A 604 37.87 17.67 6.68
C TRP A 604 39.17 17.78 5.89
N ASN A 605 40.30 18.03 6.57
CA ASN A 605 41.61 18.07 5.92
C ASN A 605 42.18 16.65 5.78
N LEU A 606 42.00 16.03 4.62
CA LEU A 606 42.58 14.72 4.30
C LEU A 606 43.97 14.86 3.66
N MET A 607 44.29 16.06 3.15
CA MET A 607 45.57 16.38 2.52
C MET A 607 46.77 16.17 3.46
N ASP A 608 46.59 16.34 4.77
CA ASP A 608 47.63 16.09 5.80
C ASP A 608 48.09 14.62 5.84
N ASP A 609 47.24 13.66 5.41
CA ASP A 609 47.52 12.22 5.45
C ASP A 609 47.95 11.63 4.10
N PHE A 610 47.99 12.43 3.03
CA PHE A 610 48.28 11.94 1.66
C PHE A 610 49.63 11.23 1.57
N ASP A 611 50.71 11.83 2.07
CA ASP A 611 52.03 11.22 1.97
C ASP A 611 52.11 9.86 2.68
N ARG A 612 51.51 9.74 3.88
CA ARG A 612 51.45 8.50 4.65
C ARG A 612 50.64 7.40 3.94
N CYS A 613 49.52 7.76 3.33
CA CYS A 613 48.68 6.80 2.60
C CYS A 613 49.37 6.32 1.32
N ILE A 614 49.99 7.25 0.58
CA ILE A 614 50.68 6.96 -0.68
C ILE A 614 51.85 6.02 -0.44
N GLU A 615 52.66 6.26 0.59
CA GLU A 615 53.78 5.38 0.96
C GLU A 615 53.31 3.96 1.28
N PHE A 616 52.19 3.82 2.00
CA PHE A 616 51.61 2.50 2.31
C PHE A 616 51.15 1.75 1.06
N ILE A 617 50.45 2.43 0.15
CA ILE A 617 50.02 1.85 -1.14
C ILE A 617 51.23 1.44 -1.99
N GLU A 618 52.23 2.32 -2.09
CA GLU A 618 53.42 2.09 -2.90
C GLU A 618 54.24 0.90 -2.38
N SER A 619 54.36 0.76 -1.06
CA SER A 619 55.05 -0.38 -0.44
C SER A 619 54.37 -1.73 -0.73
N ALA A 620 53.04 -1.78 -0.86
CA ALA A 620 52.30 -3.00 -1.19
C ALA A 620 52.55 -3.41 -2.65
N ILE A 621 52.45 -2.43 -3.56
CA ILE A 621 52.65 -2.64 -4.99
C ILE A 621 54.09 -3.06 -5.29
N ARG A 622 55.08 -2.47 -4.60
CA ARG A 622 56.51 -2.83 -4.73
C ARG A 622 56.78 -4.27 -4.28
N SER A 623 56.06 -4.75 -3.26
CA SER A 623 56.12 -6.14 -2.79
C SER A 623 55.30 -7.14 -3.63
N LYS A 624 54.64 -6.70 -4.72
CA LYS A 624 53.70 -7.51 -5.52
C LYS A 624 52.54 -8.10 -4.71
N GLU A 625 52.10 -7.36 -3.70
CA GLU A 625 50.99 -7.70 -2.82
C GLU A 625 49.71 -6.99 -3.26
N ASN A 626 48.54 -7.63 -3.09
CA ASN A 626 47.27 -6.98 -3.38
C ASN A 626 46.78 -6.18 -2.17
N ILE A 627 46.49 -4.89 -2.38
CA ILE A 627 45.97 -3.97 -1.38
C ILE A 627 44.54 -3.55 -1.68
N LEU A 628 43.69 -3.54 -0.65
CA LEU A 628 42.37 -2.92 -0.68
C LEU A 628 42.40 -1.55 0.01
N VAL A 629 41.97 -0.50 -0.68
CA VAL A 629 41.69 0.81 -0.09
C VAL A 629 40.18 0.99 0.04
N HIS A 630 39.69 1.14 1.27
CA HIS A 630 38.25 1.28 1.52
C HIS A 630 37.93 2.43 2.48
N CYS A 631 36.70 2.90 2.38
CA CYS A 631 36.01 3.67 3.40
C CYS A 631 34.65 3.00 3.61
N GLN A 632 33.64 3.72 4.10
CA GLN A 632 32.28 3.19 4.22
C GLN A 632 31.75 2.59 2.90
N GLU A 633 31.73 3.38 1.83
CA GLU A 633 31.12 2.99 0.54
C GLU A 633 32.12 2.84 -0.63
N GLY A 634 33.39 3.20 -0.43
CA GLY A 634 34.36 3.20 -1.51
C GLY A 634 34.14 4.28 -2.57
N ILE A 635 33.55 5.43 -2.19
CA ILE A 635 33.09 6.49 -3.13
C ILE A 635 33.92 7.77 -3.04
N SER A 636 34.13 8.30 -1.83
CA SER A 636 34.68 9.66 -1.62
C SER A 636 36.06 9.63 -0.94
N ARG A 637 36.14 9.28 0.35
CA ARG A 637 37.40 9.27 1.13
C ARG A 637 38.48 8.37 0.55
N SER A 638 38.18 7.08 0.38
CA SER A 638 39.14 6.11 -0.20
C SER A 638 39.50 6.46 -1.64
N ALA A 639 38.53 6.92 -2.43
CA ALA A 639 38.77 7.35 -3.80
C ALA A 639 39.68 8.59 -3.89
N THR A 640 39.56 9.52 -2.94
CA THR A 640 40.43 10.70 -2.84
C THR A 640 41.88 10.28 -2.60
N VAL A 641 42.10 9.30 -1.72
CA VAL A 641 43.45 8.77 -1.45
C VAL A 641 44.02 8.03 -2.66
N VAL A 642 43.22 7.21 -3.32
CA VAL A 642 43.62 6.51 -4.56
C VAL A 642 43.92 7.52 -5.68
N ALA A 643 43.13 8.60 -5.81
CA ALA A 643 43.38 9.67 -6.76
C ALA A 643 44.70 10.39 -6.46
N ALA A 644 44.96 10.76 -5.20
CA ALA A 644 46.23 11.39 -4.79
C ALA A 644 47.46 10.50 -5.11
N TYR A 645 47.35 9.18 -4.91
CA TYR A 645 48.37 8.22 -5.32
C TYR A 645 48.63 8.23 -6.82
N LEU A 646 47.57 8.14 -7.65
CA LEU A 646 47.70 8.15 -9.11
C LEU A 646 48.27 9.48 -9.63
N MET A 647 47.84 10.61 -9.04
CA MET A 647 48.35 11.94 -9.35
C MET A 647 49.87 12.01 -9.12
N LYS A 648 50.35 11.54 -7.97
CA LYS A 648 51.79 11.54 -7.61
C LYS A 648 52.59 10.53 -8.45
N LYS A 649 52.02 9.38 -8.81
CA LYS A 649 52.69 8.34 -9.61
C LYS A 649 52.87 8.73 -11.08
N TYR A 650 51.86 9.33 -11.69
CA TYR A 650 51.85 9.64 -13.13
C TYR A 650 52.06 11.12 -13.45
N ASN A 651 52.22 11.99 -12.44
CA ASN A 651 52.28 13.44 -12.59
C ASN A 651 51.09 14.01 -13.38
N ILE A 652 49.89 13.55 -13.02
CA ILE A 652 48.61 13.93 -13.65
C ILE A 652 47.78 14.84 -12.74
N ASP A 653 46.81 15.55 -13.32
CA ASP A 653 45.86 16.41 -12.61
C ASP A 653 44.74 15.58 -11.94
N GLU A 654 43.92 16.24 -11.12
CA GLU A 654 42.86 15.57 -10.38
C GLU A 654 41.77 14.98 -11.29
N ASN A 655 41.51 15.60 -12.45
CA ASN A 655 40.45 15.15 -13.35
C ASN A 655 40.86 13.89 -14.10
N GLU A 656 42.09 13.82 -14.60
CA GLU A 656 42.64 12.63 -15.26
C GLU A 656 42.76 11.46 -14.28
N ALA A 657 43.20 11.70 -13.04
CA ALA A 657 43.29 10.66 -12.01
C ALA A 657 41.90 10.08 -11.67
N LEU A 658 40.89 10.93 -11.50
CA LEU A 658 39.53 10.49 -11.23
C LEU A 658 38.88 9.83 -12.42
N PHE A 659 39.15 10.29 -13.64
CA PHE A 659 38.67 9.65 -14.86
C PHE A 659 39.13 8.20 -14.94
N ARG A 660 40.41 7.92 -14.62
CA ARG A 660 40.95 6.55 -14.57
C ARG A 660 40.27 5.68 -13.52
N ILE A 661 40.01 6.24 -12.34
CA ILE A 661 39.31 5.51 -11.27
C ILE A 661 37.84 5.27 -11.69
N GLN A 662 37.17 6.26 -12.27
CA GLN A 662 35.78 6.20 -12.69
C GLN A 662 35.56 5.27 -13.89
N ALA A 663 36.58 5.08 -14.74
CA ALA A 663 36.55 4.10 -15.83
C ALA A 663 36.37 2.67 -15.30
N VAL A 664 36.84 2.38 -14.08
CA VAL A 664 36.69 1.08 -13.43
C VAL A 664 35.55 1.09 -12.40
N ARG A 665 35.39 2.17 -11.63
CA ARG A 665 34.34 2.35 -10.60
C ARG A 665 33.60 3.67 -10.81
N SER A 666 32.58 3.65 -11.65
CA SER A 666 31.83 4.83 -12.08
C SER A 666 31.12 5.60 -10.96
N ILE A 667 30.91 4.98 -9.80
CA ILE A 667 30.27 5.61 -8.64
C ILE A 667 31.21 6.52 -7.84
N VAL A 668 32.51 6.51 -8.14
CA VAL A 668 33.49 7.36 -7.45
C VAL A 668 33.17 8.83 -7.67
N CYS A 669 33.01 9.53 -6.55
CA CYS A 669 32.66 10.94 -6.53
C CYS A 669 33.16 11.54 -5.21
N PRO A 670 34.43 11.97 -5.15
CA PRO A 670 34.95 12.70 -4.00
C PRO A 670 34.07 13.90 -3.67
N ASN A 671 33.92 14.19 -2.38
CA ASN A 671 33.24 15.39 -1.97
C ASN A 671 33.96 16.65 -2.50
N MET A 672 33.24 17.77 -2.61
CA MET A 672 33.81 19.00 -3.19
C MET A 672 35.01 19.55 -2.41
N GLY A 673 35.10 19.25 -1.12
CA GLY A 673 36.23 19.64 -0.28
C GLY A 673 37.51 18.90 -0.65
N PHE A 674 37.38 17.59 -0.79
CA PHE A 674 38.44 16.70 -1.24
C PHE A 674 38.85 17.01 -2.68
N MET A 675 37.90 17.33 -3.56
CA MET A 675 38.22 17.83 -4.92
C MET A 675 39.09 19.08 -4.87
N LYS A 676 38.77 20.06 -4.01
CA LYS A 676 39.60 21.25 -3.82
C LYS A 676 40.98 20.91 -3.26
N GLN A 677 41.06 19.95 -2.34
CA GLN A 677 42.33 19.48 -1.78
C GLN A 677 43.21 18.79 -2.83
N LEU A 678 42.63 17.99 -3.73
CA LEU A 678 43.36 17.39 -4.86
C LEU A 678 43.87 18.47 -5.82
N ASN A 679 43.04 19.48 -6.16
CA ASN A 679 43.47 20.62 -6.98
C ASN A 679 44.61 21.42 -6.31
N LEU A 680 44.53 21.66 -5.01
CA LEU A 680 45.60 22.30 -4.24
C LEU A 680 46.87 21.44 -4.22
N PHE A 681 46.72 20.12 -4.07
CA PHE A 681 47.82 19.16 -4.12
C PHE A 681 48.53 19.18 -5.48
N PHE A 682 47.78 19.29 -6.58
CA PHE A 682 48.35 19.50 -7.92
C PHE A 682 49.09 20.85 -8.01
N LYS A 683 48.48 21.95 -7.56
CA LYS A 683 49.09 23.30 -7.57
C LYS A 683 50.37 23.40 -6.73
N PHE A 684 50.51 22.56 -5.71
CA PHE A 684 51.70 22.51 -4.86
C PHE A 684 52.78 21.56 -5.39
N GLY A 685 52.62 21.02 -6.60
CA GLY A 685 53.58 20.09 -7.19
C GLY A 685 53.58 18.72 -6.50
N TRP A 686 52.40 18.22 -6.12
CA TRP A 686 52.19 16.94 -5.43
C TRP A 686 52.94 16.82 -4.09
N GLN A 687 53.16 17.97 -3.42
CA GLN A 687 53.68 18.09 -2.07
C GLN A 687 52.76 18.96 -1.21
N VAL A 688 52.78 18.76 0.12
CA VAL A 688 51.92 19.52 1.05
C VAL A 688 52.70 20.69 1.66
N ASP A 689 52.54 21.92 1.13
CA ASP A 689 53.16 23.16 1.66
C ASP A 689 52.21 23.93 2.59
N ARG A 690 52.61 24.08 3.86
CA ARG A 690 51.78 24.65 4.93
C ARG A 690 51.77 26.18 4.99
N ASN A 691 52.64 26.86 4.25
CA ASN A 691 52.88 28.30 4.42
C ASN A 691 52.05 29.21 3.49
N ARG A 692 51.38 28.66 2.47
CA ARG A 692 50.63 29.43 1.45
C ARG A 692 49.26 29.92 1.93
N PRO A 693 48.78 31.09 1.47
CA PRO A 693 47.49 31.66 1.88
C PRO A 693 46.30 30.76 1.52
N GLU A 694 46.37 30.04 0.40
CA GLU A 694 45.35 29.07 -0.05
C GLU A 694 45.25 27.87 0.91
N TYR A 695 46.41 27.37 1.38
CA TYR A 695 46.47 26.36 2.44
C TYR A 695 46.02 26.93 3.78
N LYS A 696 46.33 28.18 4.11
CA LYS A 696 45.86 28.85 5.33
C LYS A 696 44.35 29.02 5.36
N LEU A 697 43.70 29.30 4.23
CA LEU A 697 42.24 29.36 4.09
C LEU A 697 41.58 27.99 4.27
N LEU A 698 42.21 26.92 3.75
CA LEU A 698 41.83 25.53 4.03
C LEU A 698 42.05 25.18 5.51
N ALA A 699 43.15 25.64 6.10
CA ALA A 699 43.52 25.46 7.50
C ALA A 699 42.69 26.33 8.47
N LEU A 700 41.98 27.37 8.03
CA LEU A 700 40.94 28.02 8.82
C LEU A 700 39.79 27.04 9.16
N GLY A 701 39.58 26.00 8.34
CA GLY A 701 38.78 24.83 8.71
C GLY A 701 39.31 24.05 9.93
N LYS A 702 40.60 24.17 10.26
CA LYS A 702 41.26 23.61 11.46
C LYS A 702 40.90 24.40 12.72
N TRP A 703 40.73 25.73 12.60
CA TRP A 703 40.32 26.63 13.69
C TRP A 703 38.84 26.48 14.08
N ARG A 704 38.02 25.88 13.20
CA ARG A 704 36.62 25.48 13.42
C ARG A 704 36.39 24.64 14.68
N LYS A 705 37.41 23.93 15.17
CA LYS A 705 37.32 22.98 16.30
C LYS A 705 38.17 23.33 17.52
N LEU A 706 39.21 24.15 17.35
CA LEU A 706 40.14 24.43 18.44
C LEU A 706 39.59 25.40 19.49
N HIS A 707 38.54 26.17 19.16
CA HIS A 707 37.96 27.16 20.06
C HIS A 707 36.43 27.00 20.15
N GLU A 708 35.99 26.00 20.92
CA GLU A 708 34.67 26.06 21.59
C GLU A 708 34.64 27.19 22.66
N GLY A 709 35.75 27.90 22.89
CA GLY A 709 35.94 28.96 23.89
C GLY A 709 36.00 30.42 23.39
N GLY A 710 35.63 30.72 22.13
CA GLY A 710 35.56 32.09 21.59
C GLY A 710 36.87 32.63 20.97
N LEU A 711 36.74 33.59 20.05
CA LEU A 711 37.85 34.24 19.34
C LEU A 711 38.42 35.44 20.11
N THR A 712 39.74 35.69 20.03
CA THR A 712 40.42 36.84 20.62
C THR A 712 40.38 38.09 19.72
N LYS A 713 40.32 39.29 20.32
CA LYS A 713 40.28 40.59 19.60
C LYS A 713 41.43 40.80 18.61
N SER A 714 42.63 40.25 18.87
CA SER A 714 43.81 40.37 18.01
C SER A 714 43.70 39.56 16.71
N THR A 715 42.98 38.44 16.74
CA THR A 715 42.77 37.58 15.55
C THR A 715 41.71 38.16 14.61
N ILE A 716 40.79 38.96 15.16
CA ILE A 716 39.66 39.56 14.44
C ILE A 716 40.09 40.81 13.64
N SER A 717 41.11 41.55 14.09
CA SER A 717 41.64 42.72 13.38
C SER A 717 42.31 42.40 12.04
N GLU A 718 42.70 41.15 11.82
CA GLU A 718 43.29 40.70 10.55
C GLU A 718 42.23 40.32 9.48
N ILE A 719 40.94 40.28 9.83
CA ILE A 719 39.86 39.62 9.04
C ILE A 719 38.73 40.59 8.59
N ILE A 720 38.59 41.79 9.18
CA ILE A 720 37.41 42.67 9.01
C ILE A 720 37.53 43.67 7.84
N SER A 721 36.42 43.88 7.12
CA SER A 721 36.23 44.94 6.10
C SER A 721 35.87 46.32 6.72
N PRO A 722 36.36 47.46 6.20
CA PRO A 722 36.06 48.81 6.73
C PRO A 722 34.58 49.20 6.64
N ASP A 723 34.13 50.14 7.50
CA ASP A 723 32.72 50.58 7.54
C ASP A 723 32.39 51.44 6.30
N PRO A 724 31.28 51.21 5.58
CA PRO A 724 30.87 52.07 4.47
C PRO A 724 30.67 53.55 4.84
N ASP A 725 30.49 53.88 6.11
CA ASP A 725 30.39 55.27 6.59
C ASP A 725 31.74 55.99 6.73
N GLU A 726 32.86 55.27 6.74
CA GLU A 726 34.20 55.88 6.78
C GLU A 726 34.58 56.49 5.42
N PHE A 727 33.81 56.19 4.36
CA PHE A 727 33.88 56.84 3.06
C PHE A 727 33.05 58.14 3.06
N SER A 728 33.66 59.26 3.48
CA SER A 728 33.07 60.58 3.26
C SER A 728 32.94 60.89 1.74
N PRO A 729 31.84 61.49 1.27
CA PRO A 729 31.60 61.78 -0.16
C PRO A 729 32.34 63.05 -0.63
N ALA A 730 33.58 63.22 -0.21
CA ALA A 730 34.45 64.30 -0.67
C ALA A 730 35.74 63.69 -1.24
N ASN A 731 35.83 63.64 -2.56
CA ASN A 731 36.99 63.23 -3.36
C ASN A 731 37.29 61.73 -3.46
N SER A 732 36.50 60.99 -4.26
CA SER A 732 37.05 59.89 -5.06
C SER A 732 36.17 59.59 -6.29
N THR A 733 36.81 59.43 -7.45
CA THR A 733 36.20 59.08 -8.74
C THR A 733 35.78 57.60 -8.84
N ASN A 734 35.82 56.85 -7.74
CA ASN A 734 35.47 55.42 -7.66
C ASN A 734 34.42 55.20 -6.57
N CYS A 735 33.17 55.61 -6.83
CA CYS A 735 32.04 55.29 -5.96
C CYS A 735 31.54 53.86 -6.25
N PRO A 736 31.37 52.97 -5.26
CA PRO A 736 30.89 51.60 -5.48
C PRO A 736 29.46 51.59 -6.03
N LYS A 737 29.22 50.79 -7.08
CA LYS A 737 28.02 50.86 -7.95
C LYS A 737 26.67 50.47 -7.31
N THR A 738 26.63 49.87 -6.12
CA THR A 738 25.36 49.51 -5.44
C THR A 738 25.51 49.52 -3.90
N LEU A 739 24.63 50.25 -3.19
CA LEU A 739 24.61 50.40 -1.73
C LEU A 739 23.37 49.73 -1.12
N TYR A 740 23.55 48.92 -0.08
CA TYR A 740 22.45 48.23 0.60
C TYR A 740 22.07 48.96 1.91
N THR A 741 20.78 49.30 2.06
CA THR A 741 20.28 50.10 3.19
C THR A 741 19.20 49.38 4.00
N CYS A 742 19.13 49.68 5.29
CA CYS A 742 18.08 49.16 6.17
C CYS A 742 16.70 49.68 5.75
N ARG A 743 15.70 48.79 5.55
CA ARG A 743 14.35 49.18 5.13
C ARG A 743 13.63 50.09 6.13
N LYS A 744 13.92 49.97 7.43
CA LYS A 744 13.24 50.71 8.50
C LYS A 744 13.81 52.12 8.72
N CYS A 745 15.14 52.27 8.68
CA CYS A 745 15.81 53.53 9.04
C CYS A 745 16.76 54.08 7.95
N ARG A 746 16.84 53.41 6.80
CA ARG A 746 17.67 53.76 5.63
C ARG A 746 19.18 53.86 5.87
N ARG A 747 19.67 53.41 7.03
CA ARG A 747 21.11 53.28 7.33
C ARG A 747 21.82 52.41 6.28
N CYS A 748 22.96 52.87 5.74
CA CYS A 748 23.83 52.05 4.89
C CYS A 748 24.48 50.92 5.71
N LEU A 749 24.48 49.71 5.16
CA LEU A 749 24.92 48.50 5.89
C LEU A 749 26.18 47.89 5.28
N TYR A 750 26.24 47.75 3.96
CA TYR A 750 27.36 47.15 3.22
C TYR A 750 27.30 47.53 1.73
N THR A 751 28.40 47.29 1.02
CA THR A 751 28.53 47.54 -0.43
C THR A 751 28.52 46.23 -1.22
N GLN A 752 28.41 46.32 -2.54
CA GLN A 752 28.50 45.15 -3.42
C GLN A 752 29.82 44.37 -3.28
N GLN A 753 30.93 45.02 -2.92
CA GLN A 753 32.22 44.38 -2.71
C GLN A 753 32.27 43.52 -1.43
N SER A 754 31.34 43.74 -0.51
CA SER A 754 31.20 42.93 0.70
C SER A 754 30.45 41.62 0.44
N LEU A 755 29.90 41.38 -0.75
CA LEU A 755 29.16 40.16 -1.08
C LEU A 755 30.11 39.00 -1.40
N LEU A 756 29.80 37.82 -0.84
CA LEU A 756 30.52 36.57 -1.11
C LEU A 756 29.92 35.86 -2.33
N GLU A 757 30.64 35.91 -3.43
CA GLU A 757 30.33 35.14 -4.64
C GLU A 757 30.73 33.66 -4.44
N HIS A 758 29.91 32.75 -4.98
CA HIS A 758 30.15 31.31 -4.87
C HIS A 758 29.61 30.61 -6.12
N ASP A 759 30.34 29.60 -6.59
CA ASP A 759 30.05 28.91 -7.85
C ASP A 759 28.69 28.20 -7.81
N LYS A 760 27.83 28.56 -8.77
CA LYS A 760 26.54 27.94 -8.97
C LYS A 760 26.75 26.59 -9.65
N LYS A 761 26.53 25.48 -8.93
CA LYS A 761 26.52 24.14 -9.53
C LYS A 761 25.44 23.93 -10.60
N LYS A 762 24.43 24.80 -10.66
CA LYS A 762 23.37 24.82 -11.69
C LYS A 762 23.06 26.27 -12.09
N PRO A 763 23.03 26.60 -13.40
CA PRO A 763 22.82 27.97 -13.85
C PRO A 763 21.45 28.56 -13.47
N ASP A 764 20.41 27.73 -13.29
CA ASP A 764 19.02 28.15 -13.03
C ASP A 764 18.63 28.36 -11.55
N ASN A 765 19.53 28.10 -10.59
CA ASN A 765 19.21 28.33 -9.18
C ASN A 765 19.53 29.79 -8.79
N ASP A 766 18.48 30.60 -8.66
CA ASP A 766 18.58 31.95 -8.10
C ASP A 766 19.07 31.88 -6.65
N CYS A 767 20.30 32.32 -6.38
CA CYS A 767 20.81 32.61 -5.02
C CYS A 767 20.13 33.82 -4.36
N ALA A 768 18.98 34.26 -4.88
CA ALA A 768 18.45 35.61 -4.73
C ALA A 768 17.80 35.89 -3.36
N ASP A 769 17.85 34.97 -2.41
CA ASP A 769 17.03 35.03 -1.18
C ASP A 769 17.82 35.33 0.09
N ILE A 770 19.13 35.09 0.07
CA ILE A 770 20.03 35.33 1.20
C ILE A 770 21.32 35.92 0.63
N ASP A 771 21.61 37.16 1.01
CA ASP A 771 22.87 37.82 0.66
C ASP A 771 23.92 37.40 1.70
N PHE A 772 25.00 36.74 1.24
CA PHE A 772 26.14 36.37 2.06
C PHE A 772 27.18 37.47 2.00
N ILE A 773 27.64 37.95 3.16
CA ILE A 773 28.57 39.06 3.24
C ILE A 773 29.83 38.73 4.05
N LEU A 774 30.91 39.45 3.78
CA LEU A 774 32.07 39.50 4.67
C LEU A 774 31.73 40.32 5.93
N PRO A 775 32.29 39.98 7.10
CA PRO A 775 32.10 40.76 8.31
C PRO A 775 32.62 42.20 8.13
N VAL A 776 31.80 43.16 8.55
CA VAL A 776 32.05 44.61 8.44
C VAL A 776 32.31 45.19 9.84
N LYS A 777 33.10 46.26 9.94
CA LYS A 777 33.55 46.87 11.21
C LYS A 777 32.46 47.11 12.25
N TRP A 778 31.27 47.58 11.86
CA TRP A 778 30.15 47.79 12.79
C TRP A 778 29.60 46.49 13.42
N MET A 779 29.99 45.32 12.92
CA MET A 779 29.63 44.00 13.47
C MET A 779 30.62 43.51 14.54
N ALA A 780 31.78 44.14 14.70
CA ALA A 780 32.93 43.62 15.46
C ALA A 780 32.61 43.18 16.90
N GLU A 781 31.72 43.88 17.60
CA GLU A 781 31.30 43.51 18.96
C GLU A 781 30.34 42.30 18.97
N SER A 782 29.48 42.18 17.96
CA SER A 782 28.48 41.12 17.87
C SER A 782 29.05 39.77 17.42
N ILE A 783 30.20 39.75 16.72
CA ILE A 783 30.79 38.55 16.10
C ILE A 783 31.78 37.80 16.99
N LEU A 784 31.96 38.23 18.23
CA LEU A 784 32.80 37.54 19.23
C LEU A 784 32.23 36.17 19.63
N GLN A 785 30.93 35.96 19.40
CA GLN A 785 30.24 34.70 19.62
C GLN A 785 30.39 33.77 18.41
N TYR A 786 30.25 32.46 18.61
CA TYR A 786 30.37 31.45 17.54
C TYR A 786 29.20 31.49 16.53
N GLU A 787 28.01 31.88 16.99
CA GLU A 787 26.84 32.16 16.20
C GLU A 787 26.07 33.32 16.83
N GLY A 788 25.30 34.07 16.03
CA GLY A 788 24.56 35.21 16.56
C GLY A 788 23.67 35.93 15.56
N LYS A 789 23.02 37.00 16.03
CA LYS A 789 22.07 37.81 15.26
C LYS A 789 22.74 39.08 14.77
N ILE A 790 22.48 39.44 13.51
CA ILE A 790 22.93 40.71 12.94
C ILE A 790 21.79 41.72 13.07
N ASN A 791 22.00 42.74 13.89
CA ASN A 791 21.02 43.81 14.13
C ASN A 791 21.48 45.11 13.45
N CYS A 792 20.54 45.92 12.99
CA CYS A 792 20.86 47.23 12.46
C CYS A 792 21.42 48.14 13.58
N PRO A 793 22.61 48.74 13.40
CA PRO A 793 23.23 49.56 14.45
C PRO A 793 22.44 50.82 14.79
N LYS A 794 21.61 51.31 13.85
CA LYS A 794 20.82 52.54 14.04
C LYS A 794 19.44 52.32 14.69
N CYS A 795 18.74 51.25 14.36
CA CYS A 795 17.35 51.04 14.79
C CYS A 795 17.06 49.70 15.45
N GLY A 796 18.09 48.88 15.70
CA GLY A 796 18.00 47.59 16.40
C GLY A 796 17.18 46.51 15.69
N SER A 797 16.72 46.73 14.47
CA SER A 797 15.95 45.73 13.72
C SER A 797 16.85 44.58 13.29
N LYS A 798 16.42 43.33 13.51
CA LYS A 798 17.12 42.14 13.00
C LYS A 798 17.20 42.19 11.48
N LEU A 799 18.42 42.15 10.95
CA LEU A 799 18.73 42.15 9.52
C LEU A 799 19.06 40.74 9.02
N GLY A 800 19.64 39.91 9.90
CA GLY A 800 20.21 38.64 9.51
C GLY A 800 20.76 37.83 10.68
N SER A 801 21.58 36.83 10.37
CA SER A 801 22.27 35.97 11.33
C SER A 801 23.67 35.61 10.83
N PHE A 802 24.55 35.18 11.72
CA PHE A 802 25.88 34.70 11.35
C PHE A 802 26.25 33.41 12.07
N ILE A 803 27.02 32.57 11.38
CA ILE A 803 27.55 31.32 11.88
C ILE A 803 28.99 31.16 11.38
N TRP A 804 29.96 31.08 12.30
CA TRP A 804 31.37 30.95 11.95
C TRP A 804 31.70 29.62 11.26
N SER A 805 31.03 28.52 11.63
CA SER A 805 31.18 27.22 10.96
C SER A 805 30.68 27.18 9.52
N GLY A 806 29.94 28.20 9.09
CA GLY A 806 29.36 28.30 7.77
C GLY A 806 27.95 27.72 7.67
N SER A 807 27.29 27.99 6.55
CA SER A 807 25.94 27.51 6.26
C SER A 807 25.78 27.18 4.78
N ARG A 808 24.77 26.37 4.45
CA ARG A 808 24.44 26.05 3.04
C ARG A 808 23.59 27.15 2.43
N CYS A 809 24.06 27.69 1.31
CA CYS A 809 23.26 28.55 0.43
C CYS A 809 22.18 27.75 -0.31
N GLY A 810 21.12 28.43 -0.77
CA GLY A 810 20.05 27.85 -1.59
C GLY A 810 20.52 27.21 -2.90
N CYS A 811 21.67 27.62 -3.43
CA CYS A 811 22.32 26.98 -4.59
C CYS A 811 23.12 25.71 -4.23
N THR A 812 23.05 25.25 -2.98
CA THR A 812 23.79 24.12 -2.37
C THR A 812 25.28 24.37 -2.11
N ALA A 813 25.79 25.57 -2.39
CA ALA A 813 27.15 25.94 -2.02
C ALA A 813 27.28 26.08 -0.49
N TRP A 814 28.30 25.45 0.10
CA TRP A 814 28.67 25.67 1.50
C TRP A 814 29.49 26.95 1.59
N ILE A 815 29.05 27.90 2.40
CA ILE A 815 29.70 29.20 2.58
C ILE A 815 30.18 29.29 4.03
N SER A 816 31.47 29.55 4.23
CA SER A 816 32.09 29.68 5.55
C SER A 816 33.17 30.76 5.51
N PRO A 817 33.16 31.74 6.45
CA PRO A 817 32.10 31.99 7.44
C PRO A 817 30.80 32.49 6.79
N ALA A 818 29.64 32.22 7.39
CA ALA A 818 28.33 32.56 6.82
C ALA A 818 27.66 33.72 7.56
N PHE A 819 27.78 34.94 7.03
CA PHE A 819 26.99 36.09 7.48
C PHE A 819 25.83 36.32 6.50
N MET A 820 24.61 36.06 6.94
CA MET A 820 23.41 35.94 6.10
C MET A 820 22.45 37.09 6.32
N ILE A 821 22.03 37.77 5.26
CA ILE A 821 20.97 38.78 5.28
C ILE A 821 19.78 38.29 4.46
N HIS A 822 18.62 38.10 5.10
CA HIS A 822 17.45 37.42 4.53
C HIS A 822 16.48 38.34 3.79
N ARG A 823 15.97 37.91 2.63
CA ARG A 823 14.87 38.57 1.90
C ARG A 823 13.53 37.89 2.21
N CYS A 824 12.48 38.67 2.54
CA CYS A 824 11.17 38.14 2.95
C CYS A 824 10.32 37.66 1.74
N LYS A 825 9.79 36.43 1.75
CA LYS A 825 8.97 35.86 0.65
C LYS A 825 7.58 35.35 1.11
N ARG A 826 6.55 35.59 0.28
CA ARG A 826 5.13 35.18 0.49
C ARG A 826 4.74 33.86 -0.23
N VAL A 827 5.70 33.00 -0.56
CA VAL A 827 5.51 31.82 -1.44
C VAL A 827 4.54 30.77 -0.87
N TYR A 828 4.43 30.66 0.45
CA TYR A 828 3.52 29.74 1.14
C TYR A 828 2.04 30.00 0.84
N ALA A 829 1.62 31.27 0.92
CA ALA A 829 0.20 31.61 0.89
C ALA A 829 -0.47 31.23 -0.44
N PHE A 830 0.24 31.37 -1.56
CA PHE A 830 -0.32 31.08 -2.87
C PHE A 830 -0.66 29.59 -3.06
N GLY A 831 0.29 28.70 -2.75
CA GLY A 831 0.07 27.25 -2.93
C GLY A 831 -1.06 26.71 -2.06
N HIS A 832 -1.12 27.13 -0.79
CA HIS A 832 -2.15 26.65 0.14
C HIS A 832 -3.55 27.21 -0.23
N LEU A 833 -3.66 28.48 -0.63
CA LEU A 833 -4.96 29.08 -1.00
C LEU A 833 -5.61 28.40 -2.22
N ILE A 834 -4.83 27.93 -3.19
CA ILE A 834 -5.36 27.19 -4.35
C ILE A 834 -5.97 25.86 -3.93
N VAL A 835 -5.30 25.12 -3.05
CA VAL A 835 -5.80 23.84 -2.53
C VAL A 835 -7.11 24.05 -1.76
N LEU A 836 -7.16 25.08 -0.90
CA LEU A 836 -8.39 25.42 -0.14
C LEU A 836 -9.53 25.88 -1.06
N PHE A 837 -9.23 26.56 -2.15
CA PHE A 837 -10.23 26.94 -3.16
C PHE A 837 -10.82 25.72 -3.86
N ALA A 838 -9.99 24.75 -4.27
CA ALA A 838 -10.45 23.51 -4.88
C ALA A 838 -11.30 22.65 -3.94
N ASP A 839 -10.94 22.59 -2.65
CA ASP A 839 -11.74 21.90 -1.63
C ASP A 839 -13.13 22.56 -1.46
N SER A 840 -13.16 23.90 -1.39
CA SER A 840 -14.40 24.66 -1.25
C SER A 840 -15.33 24.55 -2.47
N LEU A 841 -14.79 24.27 -3.65
CA LEU A 841 -15.57 24.14 -4.89
C LEU A 841 -16.49 22.90 -4.87
N GLN A 842 -16.07 21.85 -4.16
CA GLN A 842 -16.81 20.58 -4.06
C GLN A 842 -17.96 20.67 -3.06
N ALA A 843 -17.77 21.43 -1.98
CA ALA A 843 -18.65 21.45 -0.81
C ALA A 843 -20.16 21.61 -1.09
N PRO A 844 -20.62 22.45 -2.06
CA PRO A 844 -22.05 22.67 -2.26
C PRO A 844 -22.83 21.47 -2.80
N TYR A 845 -22.17 20.57 -3.55
CA TYR A 845 -22.85 19.59 -4.39
C TYR A 845 -22.62 18.13 -4.00
N ILE A 846 -21.80 17.81 -3.00
CA ILE A 846 -21.46 16.40 -2.67
C ILE A 846 -22.72 15.56 -2.39
N TYR A 847 -23.57 16.02 -1.48
CA TYR A 847 -24.82 15.31 -1.16
C TYR A 847 -25.76 15.24 -2.37
N TYR A 848 -25.95 16.39 -3.04
CA TYR A 848 -26.85 16.50 -4.17
C TYR A 848 -26.43 15.59 -5.35
N LEU A 849 -25.13 15.45 -5.59
CA LEU A 849 -24.59 14.56 -6.61
C LEU A 849 -25.02 13.10 -6.36
N PHE A 850 -24.87 12.62 -5.12
CA PHE A 850 -25.27 11.25 -4.78
C PHE A 850 -26.78 11.06 -4.86
N ALA A 851 -27.56 12.08 -4.50
CA ALA A 851 -29.01 12.07 -4.69
C ALA A 851 -29.38 12.01 -6.19
N THR A 852 -28.68 12.73 -7.07
CA THR A 852 -28.91 12.67 -8.52
C THR A 852 -28.58 11.32 -9.15
N TYR A 853 -27.71 10.51 -8.53
CA TYR A 853 -27.46 9.13 -8.96
C TYR A 853 -28.52 8.13 -8.49
N GLY A 854 -29.53 8.57 -7.72
CA GLY A 854 -30.65 7.73 -7.27
C GLY A 854 -30.42 6.97 -5.97
N TYR A 855 -29.39 7.32 -5.18
CA TYR A 855 -29.13 6.69 -3.90
C TYR A 855 -30.10 7.15 -2.81
N LYS A 856 -30.51 6.22 -1.93
CA LYS A 856 -31.36 6.52 -0.77
C LYS A 856 -30.59 7.34 0.26
N GLU A 857 -31.30 8.12 1.07
CA GLU A 857 -30.65 8.96 2.10
C GLU A 857 -29.80 8.13 3.08
N SER A 858 -30.22 6.89 3.41
CA SER A 858 -29.46 5.92 4.22
C SER A 858 -28.09 5.56 3.62
N ASP A 859 -28.06 5.34 2.31
CA ASP A 859 -26.86 4.91 1.59
C ASP A 859 -25.87 6.08 1.48
N ILE A 860 -26.40 7.29 1.33
CA ILE A 860 -25.64 8.55 1.36
C ILE A 860 -25.08 8.82 2.77
N ALA A 861 -25.85 8.58 3.83
CA ALA A 861 -25.38 8.68 5.21
C ALA A 861 -24.21 7.72 5.48
N LEU A 862 -24.27 6.50 4.97
CA LEU A 862 -23.17 5.53 5.05
C LEU A 862 -21.91 6.02 4.32
N LEU A 863 -22.04 6.60 3.12
CA LEU A 863 -20.94 7.22 2.39
C LEU A 863 -20.27 8.37 3.16
N TYR A 864 -21.04 9.17 3.90
CA TYR A 864 -20.49 10.21 4.77
C TYR A 864 -19.81 9.63 6.01
N ALA A 865 -20.39 8.59 6.63
CA ALA A 865 -19.82 7.90 7.78
C ALA A 865 -18.43 7.30 7.47
N VAL A 866 -18.25 6.70 6.29
CA VAL A 866 -16.95 6.16 5.84
C VAL A 866 -15.89 7.24 5.72
N GLY A 867 -16.24 8.42 5.20
CA GLY A 867 -15.32 9.56 5.11
C GLY A 867 -14.88 10.07 6.50
N LEU A 868 -15.83 10.18 7.44
CA LEU A 868 -15.53 10.57 8.83
C LEU A 868 -14.68 9.53 9.55
N PHE A 869 -14.95 8.25 9.34
CA PHE A 869 -14.18 7.14 9.91
C PHE A 869 -12.74 7.14 9.39
N THR A 870 -12.56 7.37 8.09
CA THR A 870 -11.22 7.43 7.49
C THR A 870 -10.43 8.65 7.97
N ASN A 871 -11.09 9.81 8.12
CA ASN A 871 -10.50 11.01 8.72
C ASN A 871 -10.06 10.76 10.18
N LEU A 872 -10.86 10.03 10.95
CA LEU A 872 -10.50 9.64 12.31
C LEU A 872 -9.20 8.81 12.35
N ILE A 873 -9.11 7.74 11.56
CA ILE A 873 -7.93 6.87 11.53
C ILE A 873 -6.70 7.66 11.09
N CYS A 874 -6.78 8.36 9.95
CA CYS A 874 -5.63 9.09 9.42
C CYS A 874 -5.18 10.23 10.33
N GLY A 875 -6.10 10.88 11.04
CA GLY A 875 -5.81 11.94 12.01
C GLY A 875 -4.92 11.48 13.17
N LEU A 876 -4.99 10.21 13.59
CA LEU A 876 -4.13 9.65 14.65
C LEU A 876 -2.69 9.43 14.17
N PHE A 877 -2.49 9.17 12.88
CA PHE A 877 -1.18 8.86 12.30
C PHE A 877 -0.51 10.04 11.60
N ILE A 878 -1.17 11.19 11.45
CA ILE A 878 -0.65 12.33 10.68
C ILE A 878 0.73 12.82 11.16
N ASN A 879 0.95 12.85 12.48
CA ASN A 879 2.24 13.26 13.06
C ASN A 879 3.35 12.27 12.70
N TYR A 880 3.04 10.97 12.70
CA TYR A 880 3.99 9.93 12.27
C TYR A 880 4.32 10.06 10.77
N ILE A 881 3.31 10.32 9.94
CA ILE A 881 3.49 10.55 8.49
C ILE A 881 4.41 11.75 8.25
N LEU A 882 4.19 12.87 8.95
CA LEU A 882 4.99 14.09 8.80
C LEU A 882 6.44 13.97 9.30
N GLN A 883 6.71 13.02 10.20
CA GLN A 883 8.06 12.71 10.66
C GLN A 883 8.80 11.80 9.67
N LYS A 884 8.10 10.81 9.10
CA LYS A 884 8.70 9.80 8.22
C LYS A 884 8.90 10.30 6.79
N PHE A 885 7.93 11.03 6.28
CA PHE A 885 7.90 11.52 4.90
C PHE A 885 8.26 13.00 4.82
N GLU A 886 8.71 13.38 3.62
CA GLU A 886 9.05 14.77 3.35
C GLU A 886 7.80 15.65 3.27
N ARG A 887 7.78 16.79 3.98
CA ARG A 887 6.54 17.58 4.18
C ARG A 887 5.93 18.10 2.87
N ARG A 888 6.76 18.50 1.89
CA ARG A 888 6.27 18.92 0.56
C ARG A 888 5.62 17.77 -0.22
N VAL A 889 6.13 16.55 -0.06
CA VAL A 889 5.60 15.36 -0.71
C VAL A 889 4.24 15.01 -0.10
N VAL A 890 4.11 15.09 1.22
CA VAL A 890 2.82 14.91 1.91
C VAL A 890 1.77 15.92 1.41
N CYS A 891 2.15 17.19 1.19
CA CYS A 891 1.26 18.20 0.61
C CYS A 891 0.84 17.86 -0.84
N CYS A 892 1.76 17.33 -1.65
CA CYS A 892 1.43 16.87 -3.01
C CYS A 892 0.53 15.63 -2.99
N VAL A 893 0.78 14.68 -2.08
CA VAL A 893 -0.07 13.50 -1.87
C VAL A 893 -1.49 13.92 -1.51
N CYS A 894 -1.67 14.93 -0.65
CA CYS A 894 -2.98 15.51 -0.38
C CYS A 894 -3.69 15.96 -1.67
N CYS A 895 -3.00 16.68 -2.55
CA CYS A 895 -3.57 17.16 -3.82
C CYS A 895 -3.93 16.01 -4.77
N VAL A 896 -3.10 14.96 -4.82
CA VAL A 896 -3.34 13.76 -5.64
C VAL A 896 -4.56 12.99 -5.12
N LEU A 897 -4.67 12.80 -3.80
CA LEU A 897 -5.81 12.13 -3.18
C LEU A 897 -7.12 12.90 -3.42
N THR A 898 -7.11 14.23 -3.28
CA THR A 898 -8.26 15.08 -3.60
C THR A 898 -8.62 14.99 -5.08
N SER A 899 -7.64 15.01 -5.99
CA SER A 899 -7.89 14.88 -7.43
C SER A 899 -8.48 13.51 -7.78
N GLY A 900 -7.95 12.43 -7.20
CA GLY A 900 -8.46 11.08 -7.37
C GLY A 900 -9.89 10.95 -6.85
N SER A 901 -10.19 11.53 -5.69
CA SER A 901 -11.55 11.57 -5.15
C SER A 901 -12.53 12.28 -6.08
N CYS A 902 -12.17 13.47 -6.60
CA CYS A 902 -12.99 14.19 -7.56
C CYS A 902 -13.29 13.39 -8.83
N PHE A 903 -12.28 12.67 -9.33
CA PHE A 903 -12.43 11.84 -10.52
C PHE A 903 -13.34 10.64 -10.26
N LEU A 904 -13.19 9.96 -9.12
CA LEU A 904 -14.02 8.80 -8.74
C LEU A 904 -15.49 9.18 -8.56
N LYS A 905 -15.79 10.40 -8.09
CA LYS A 905 -17.16 10.94 -7.98
C LYS A 905 -17.90 11.08 -9.32
N ALA A 906 -17.18 11.03 -10.45
CA ALA A 906 -17.81 11.02 -11.77
C ALA A 906 -18.47 9.68 -12.11
N SER A 907 -18.14 8.60 -11.38
CA SER A 907 -18.82 7.31 -11.52
C SER A 907 -20.10 7.26 -10.70
N SER A 908 -21.14 6.64 -11.25
CA SER A 908 -22.39 6.37 -10.54
C SER A 908 -22.35 5.09 -9.69
N ASP A 909 -21.29 4.29 -9.76
CA ASP A 909 -21.16 3.02 -9.01
C ASP A 909 -20.91 3.24 -7.51
N TYR A 910 -21.70 2.59 -6.65
CA TYR A 910 -21.66 2.76 -5.20
C TYR A 910 -20.29 2.44 -4.58
N TYR A 911 -19.64 1.36 -5.02
CA TYR A 911 -18.35 0.94 -4.48
C TYR A 911 -17.23 1.90 -4.91
N VAL A 912 -17.31 2.43 -6.12
CA VAL A 912 -16.41 3.48 -6.61
C VAL A 912 -16.59 4.76 -5.78
N LEU A 913 -17.83 5.10 -5.45
CA LEU A 913 -18.15 6.22 -4.56
C LEU A 913 -17.62 5.99 -3.14
N MET A 914 -17.66 4.76 -2.60
CA MET A 914 -17.03 4.45 -1.30
C MET A 914 -15.54 4.77 -1.31
N TRP A 915 -14.82 4.38 -2.37
CA TRP A 915 -13.40 4.73 -2.51
C TRP A 915 -13.16 6.23 -2.59
N SER A 916 -14.02 6.99 -3.27
CA SER A 916 -13.95 8.45 -3.29
C SER A 916 -14.04 9.05 -1.88
N ARG A 917 -14.92 8.51 -1.02
CA ARG A 917 -15.12 8.96 0.36
C ARG A 917 -13.97 8.59 1.28
N ILE A 918 -13.34 7.44 1.07
CA ILE A 918 -12.09 7.08 1.74
C ILE A 918 -11.02 8.12 1.40
N PHE A 919 -10.82 8.44 0.12
CA PHE A 919 -9.82 9.42 -0.30
C PHE A 919 -10.12 10.82 0.26
N ASP A 920 -11.37 11.26 0.28
CA ASP A 920 -11.80 12.50 0.94
C ASP A 920 -11.41 12.52 2.42
N GLY A 921 -11.65 11.41 3.14
CA GLY A 921 -11.33 11.29 4.56
C GLY A 921 -9.84 11.42 4.84
N VAL A 922 -8.99 10.77 4.03
CA VAL A 922 -7.53 10.91 4.12
C VAL A 922 -7.10 12.34 3.79
N ALA A 923 -7.58 12.89 2.66
CA ALA A 923 -7.19 14.23 2.20
C ALA A 923 -7.59 15.33 3.20
N ALA A 924 -8.79 15.23 3.80
CA ALA A 924 -9.27 16.17 4.81
C ALA A 924 -8.34 16.26 6.04
N THR A 925 -7.69 15.16 6.43
CA THR A 925 -6.69 15.19 7.53
C THR A 925 -5.40 15.92 7.14
N MET A 926 -5.04 15.89 5.87
CA MET A 926 -3.81 16.45 5.31
C MET A 926 -3.95 17.89 4.80
N LEU A 927 -5.17 18.42 4.76
CA LEU A 927 -5.47 19.71 4.14
C LEU A 927 -4.80 20.90 4.86
N LEU A 928 -4.61 20.82 6.19
CA LEU A 928 -4.12 21.95 7.00
C LEU A 928 -2.75 21.68 7.66
N ALA A 929 -2.63 20.59 8.42
CA ALA A 929 -1.47 20.35 9.28
C ALA A 929 -0.14 20.24 8.50
N PRO A 930 -0.01 19.43 7.42
CA PRO A 930 1.20 19.37 6.59
C PRO A 930 1.65 20.73 6.04
N PHE A 931 0.70 21.53 5.54
CA PHE A 931 0.98 22.85 4.95
C PHE A 931 1.49 23.84 6.01
N GLN A 932 0.83 23.88 7.17
CA GLN A 932 1.25 24.73 8.29
C GLN A 932 2.61 24.33 8.84
N GLU A 933 2.85 23.02 9.00
CA GLU A 933 4.12 22.48 9.48
C GLU A 933 5.27 22.75 8.50
N TRP A 934 5.04 22.65 7.20
CA TRP A 934 6.04 23.02 6.20
C TRP A 934 6.44 24.49 6.35
N TYR A 935 5.46 25.39 6.46
CA TYR A 935 5.72 26.83 6.65
C TYR A 935 6.42 27.13 7.98
N LEU A 936 5.98 26.50 9.07
CA LEU A 936 6.56 26.71 10.40
C LEU A 936 8.04 26.35 10.42
N HIS A 937 8.40 25.21 9.83
CA HIS A 937 9.79 24.77 9.72
C HIS A 937 10.62 25.74 8.88
N GLU A 938 10.10 26.13 7.71
CA GLU A 938 10.81 27.05 6.82
C GLU A 938 11.03 28.42 7.50
N HIS A 939 9.99 28.95 8.15
CA HIS A 939 10.00 30.25 8.82
C HIS A 939 10.92 30.28 10.04
N LEU A 940 10.93 29.22 10.86
CA LEU A 940 11.70 29.18 12.11
C LEU A 940 13.08 28.57 11.96
N ASN A 941 13.21 27.42 11.30
CA ASN A 941 14.45 26.66 11.31
C ASN A 941 15.39 27.09 10.18
N ARG A 942 14.84 27.48 9.03
CA ARG A 942 15.66 27.87 7.89
C ARG A 942 15.97 29.37 7.84
N TYR A 943 14.95 30.20 8.07
CA TYR A 943 15.10 31.66 7.98
C TYR A 943 15.18 32.35 9.36
N ASP A 944 14.93 31.64 10.47
CA ASP A 944 14.93 32.18 11.84
C ASP A 944 14.17 33.51 11.97
N PHE A 945 12.99 33.58 11.34
CA PHE A 945 12.13 34.74 11.38
C PHE A 945 11.36 34.83 12.70
N PRO A 946 10.89 36.04 13.10
CA PRO A 946 10.13 36.21 14.33
C PRO A 946 8.90 35.30 14.40
N LYS A 947 8.72 34.59 15.52
CA LYS A 947 7.60 33.67 15.77
C LYS A 947 6.23 34.35 15.62
N GLU A 948 6.14 35.65 15.92
CA GLU A 948 4.91 36.45 15.82
C GLU A 948 4.34 36.51 14.39
N TRP A 949 5.21 36.47 13.37
CA TRP A 949 4.79 36.56 11.97
C TRP A 949 4.08 35.29 11.49
N VAL A 950 4.30 34.16 12.16
CA VAL A 950 3.59 32.90 11.85
C VAL A 950 2.10 33.07 12.10
N ALA A 951 1.73 33.61 13.27
CA ALA A 951 0.33 33.85 13.63
C ALA A 951 -0.35 34.84 12.67
N ILE A 952 0.38 35.89 12.24
CA ILE A 952 -0.12 36.86 11.26
C ILE A 952 -0.38 36.20 9.91
N THR A 953 0.53 35.32 9.47
CA THR A 953 0.44 34.64 8.17
C THR A 953 -0.68 33.61 8.15
N PHE A 954 -0.83 32.79 9.19
CA PHE A 954 -1.94 31.84 9.30
C PHE A 954 -3.29 32.55 9.35
N ARG A 955 -3.40 33.66 10.10
CA ARG A 955 -4.60 34.50 10.08
C ARG A 955 -4.90 35.06 8.69
N TYR A 956 -3.87 35.51 7.97
CA TYR A 956 -4.03 36.02 6.61
C TYR A 956 -4.51 34.95 5.63
N VAL A 957 -3.97 33.74 5.68
CA VAL A 957 -4.42 32.61 4.86
C VAL A 957 -5.86 32.23 5.21
N PHE A 958 -6.20 32.16 6.50
CA PHE A 958 -7.55 31.81 6.97
C PHE A 958 -8.64 32.79 6.51
N VAL A 959 -8.43 34.10 6.67
CA VAL A 959 -9.44 35.08 6.22
C VAL A 959 -9.63 35.03 4.70
N ARG A 960 -8.53 34.82 3.95
CA ARG A 960 -8.60 34.73 2.49
C ARG A 960 -9.22 33.43 2.00
N SER A 961 -9.01 32.31 2.69
CA SER A 961 -9.65 31.07 2.31
C SER A 961 -11.17 31.19 2.39
N ILE A 962 -11.73 31.88 3.40
CA ILE A 962 -13.17 32.13 3.49
C ILE A 962 -13.68 32.95 2.30
N ILE A 963 -12.95 34.02 1.90
CA ILE A 963 -13.31 34.82 0.72
C ILE A 963 -13.28 33.95 -0.55
N PHE A 964 -12.27 33.10 -0.69
CA PHE A 964 -12.19 32.15 -1.79
C PHE A 964 -13.32 31.11 -1.76
N SER A 965 -13.78 30.66 -0.60
CA SER A 965 -14.93 29.75 -0.47
C SER A 965 -16.23 30.42 -0.94
N ILE A 966 -16.44 31.72 -0.68
CA ILE A 966 -17.59 32.47 -1.23
C ILE A 966 -17.55 32.47 -2.77
N ILE A 967 -16.38 32.77 -3.34
CA ILE A 967 -16.18 32.75 -4.79
C ILE A 967 -16.41 31.35 -5.34
N ALA A 968 -15.89 30.31 -4.67
CA ALA A 968 -16.06 28.91 -5.07
C ALA A 968 -17.53 28.50 -5.12
N GLY A 969 -18.37 28.96 -4.18
CA GLY A 969 -19.82 28.73 -4.21
C GLY A 969 -20.48 29.27 -5.48
N TYR A 970 -20.16 30.51 -5.87
CA TYR A 970 -20.67 31.10 -7.12
C TYR A 970 -20.12 30.41 -8.37
N VAL A 971 -18.84 30.02 -8.38
CA VAL A 971 -18.23 29.29 -9.50
C VAL A 971 -18.86 27.90 -9.66
N ALA A 972 -19.10 27.19 -8.55
CA ALA A 972 -19.80 25.91 -8.57
C ALA A 972 -21.23 26.06 -9.11
N GLN A 973 -21.96 27.11 -8.71
CA GLN A 973 -23.30 27.39 -9.24
C GLN A 973 -23.29 27.73 -10.73
N PHE A 974 -22.32 28.53 -11.16
CA PHE A 974 -22.18 28.94 -12.56
C PHE A 974 -21.86 27.73 -13.46
N THR A 975 -20.93 26.88 -13.02
CA THR A 975 -20.52 25.70 -13.80
C THR A 975 -21.61 24.65 -13.91
N GLU A 976 -22.33 24.37 -12.82
CA GLU A 976 -23.49 23.46 -12.87
C GLU A 976 -24.58 23.98 -13.83
N LYS A 977 -24.87 25.28 -13.83
CA LYS A 977 -25.84 25.90 -14.76
C LYS A 977 -25.40 25.89 -16.22
N VAL A 978 -24.11 26.09 -16.50
CA VAL A 978 -23.59 26.18 -17.88
C VAL A 978 -23.48 24.81 -18.54
N PHE A 979 -23.07 23.79 -17.77
CA PHE A 979 -22.82 22.45 -18.29
C PHE A 979 -23.97 21.48 -18.02
N GLU A 980 -25.06 21.94 -17.39
CA GLU A 980 -26.26 21.16 -17.02
C GLU A 980 -25.94 19.82 -16.33
N THR A 981 -24.80 19.77 -15.63
CA THR A 981 -24.28 18.55 -14.99
C THR A 981 -23.70 18.88 -13.62
N THR A 982 -24.12 18.10 -12.62
CA THR A 982 -23.70 18.25 -11.21
C THR A 982 -22.27 17.76 -10.96
N VAL A 983 -21.70 16.99 -11.89
CA VAL A 983 -20.35 16.40 -11.82
C VAL A 983 -19.26 17.44 -12.14
N PHE A 984 -19.55 18.44 -12.98
CA PHE A 984 -18.54 19.34 -13.53
C PHE A 984 -17.75 20.14 -12.48
N PRO A 985 -18.36 20.69 -11.40
CA PRO A 985 -17.61 21.35 -10.33
C PRO A 985 -16.50 20.47 -9.72
N PHE A 986 -16.71 19.15 -9.66
CA PHE A 986 -15.70 18.20 -9.16
C PHE A 986 -14.57 18.00 -10.18
N LEU A 987 -14.90 17.86 -11.46
CA LEU A 987 -13.89 17.71 -12.52
C LEU A 987 -13.02 18.96 -12.65
N LEU A 988 -13.57 20.15 -12.41
CA LEU A 988 -12.81 21.41 -12.42
C LEU A 988 -11.73 21.48 -11.32
N CYS A 989 -11.88 20.74 -10.22
CA CYS A 989 -10.87 20.67 -9.17
C CYS A 989 -9.56 20.03 -9.65
N VAL A 990 -9.62 19.05 -10.55
CA VAL A 990 -8.44 18.29 -11.01
C VAL A 990 -7.38 19.18 -11.67
N PRO A 991 -7.68 20.05 -12.66
CA PRO A 991 -6.69 20.96 -13.23
C PRO A 991 -6.23 22.02 -12.21
N ILE A 992 -7.09 22.50 -11.32
CA ILE A 992 -6.73 23.48 -10.28
C ILE A 992 -5.69 22.87 -9.31
N LEU A 993 -5.92 21.63 -8.88
CA LEU A 993 -5.00 20.90 -8.00
C LEU A 993 -3.70 20.53 -8.72
N SER A 994 -3.75 20.27 -10.03
CA SER A 994 -2.55 20.05 -10.84
C SER A 994 -1.64 21.29 -10.86
N VAL A 995 -2.23 22.49 -10.98
CA VAL A 995 -1.49 23.76 -10.87
C VAL A 995 -0.89 23.92 -9.46
N ALA A 996 -1.63 23.54 -8.41
CA ALA A 996 -1.11 23.56 -7.04
C ALA A 996 0.09 22.61 -6.87
N ILE A 997 0.02 21.39 -7.40
CA ILE A 997 1.12 20.41 -7.37
C ILE A 997 2.35 20.98 -8.07
N ILE A 998 2.20 21.54 -9.28
CA ILE A 998 3.30 22.16 -10.03
C ILE A 998 3.91 23.31 -9.22
N TRP A 999 3.08 24.18 -8.64
CA TRP A 999 3.56 25.30 -7.81
C TRP A 999 4.34 24.82 -6.58
N ILE A 1000 3.79 23.87 -5.82
CA ILE A 1000 4.43 23.31 -4.63
C ILE A 1000 5.74 22.65 -5.03
N PHE A 1001 5.76 21.82 -6.06
CA PHE A 1001 6.97 21.10 -6.46
C PHE A 1001 8.07 22.04 -6.99
N CYS A 1002 7.71 23.08 -7.75
CA CYS A 1002 8.67 24.02 -8.33
C CYS A 1002 9.14 25.11 -7.35
N LYS A 1003 8.31 25.53 -6.39
CA LYS A 1003 8.61 26.69 -5.52
C LYS A 1003 8.85 26.32 -4.06
N TRP A 1004 8.37 25.18 -3.56
CA TRP A 1004 8.56 24.79 -2.17
C TRP A 1004 9.82 23.94 -2.01
N ALA A 1005 10.67 24.37 -1.08
CA ALA A 1005 11.88 23.66 -0.78
C ALA A 1005 11.64 22.31 -0.07
N PRO A 1006 12.55 21.34 -0.29
CA PRO A 1006 12.52 20.07 0.40
C PRO A 1006 12.81 20.20 1.90
N ASN A 1007 11.83 19.87 2.73
CA ASN A 1007 11.91 19.97 4.19
C ASN A 1007 11.66 18.60 4.84
N ARG A 1008 12.69 18.04 5.48
CA ARG A 1008 12.64 16.81 6.28
C ARG A 1008 12.97 17.14 7.74
N GLN A 1009 12.23 16.57 8.67
CA GLN A 1009 12.52 16.69 10.09
C GLN A 1009 13.70 15.77 10.45
N GLU A 1010 14.67 16.27 11.23
CA GLU A 1010 15.67 15.41 11.86
C GLU A 1010 14.96 14.47 12.84
N MET A 1011 15.25 13.17 12.75
CA MET A 1011 14.65 12.15 13.61
C MET A 1011 15.05 12.42 15.07
N ARG A 1012 14.21 13.12 15.82
CA ARG A 1012 14.28 13.07 17.29
C ARG A 1012 13.88 11.66 17.73
N SER A 1013 14.56 11.17 18.76
CA SER A 1013 14.39 9.82 19.35
C SER A 1013 12.95 9.33 19.25
N SER A 1014 12.77 8.09 18.81
CA SER A 1014 11.48 7.43 18.59
C SER A 1014 10.61 7.45 19.85
N ASN A 1015 9.83 8.51 20.04
CA ASN A 1015 8.79 8.51 21.05
C ASN A 1015 7.65 7.65 20.52
N HIS A 1016 7.46 6.49 21.14
CA HIS A 1016 6.34 5.61 20.84
C HIS A 1016 5.02 6.37 21.05
N LEU A 1017 4.09 6.25 20.10
CA LEU A 1017 2.74 6.83 20.17
C LEU A 1017 2.01 6.52 21.50
N TRP A 1018 2.30 5.37 22.10
CA TRP A 1018 1.84 4.98 23.43
C TRP A 1018 2.34 5.90 24.56
N ASN A 1019 3.60 6.35 24.50
CA ASN A 1019 4.16 7.27 25.50
C ASN A 1019 3.52 8.66 25.39
N ASP A 1020 3.23 9.11 24.17
CA ASP A 1020 2.52 10.37 23.95
C ASP A 1020 1.05 10.30 24.40
N LEU A 1021 0.37 9.18 24.15
CA LEU A 1021 -1.01 8.95 24.63
C LEU A 1021 -1.09 8.87 26.15
N THR A 1022 -0.16 8.18 26.81
CA THR A 1022 -0.11 8.09 28.28
C THR A 1022 0.20 9.45 28.91
N ARG A 1023 1.10 10.24 28.31
CA ARG A 1023 1.36 11.63 28.71
C ARG A 1023 0.13 12.52 28.53
N ALA A 1024 -0.58 12.41 27.41
CA ALA A 1024 -1.83 13.14 27.16
C ALA A 1024 -2.92 12.80 28.19
N LYS A 1025 -3.13 11.52 28.49
CA LYS A 1025 -4.06 11.06 29.55
C LYS A 1025 -3.72 11.67 30.91
N ARG A 1026 -2.44 11.70 31.27
CA ARG A 1026 -1.97 12.29 32.54
C ARG A 1026 -2.26 13.80 32.61
N ILE A 1027 -2.08 14.53 31.51
CA ILE A 1027 -2.38 15.97 31.43
C ILE A 1027 -3.89 16.22 31.62
N LEU A 1028 -4.74 15.41 31.00
CA LEU A 1028 -6.21 15.56 31.11
C LEU A 1028 -6.71 15.29 32.53
N LEU A 1029 -6.17 14.27 33.20
CA LEU A 1029 -6.54 13.95 34.59
C LEU A 1029 -6.08 15.03 35.58
N ARG A 1030 -4.95 15.70 35.31
CA ARG A 1030 -4.40 16.74 36.22
C ARG A 1030 -4.96 18.15 35.96
N ARG A 1031 -5.43 18.46 34.75
CA ARG A 1031 -5.90 19.80 34.37
C ARG A 1031 -7.38 19.77 33.93
N PRO A 1032 -8.34 20.05 34.83
CA PRO A 1032 -9.77 20.01 34.47
C PRO A 1032 -10.13 21.02 33.37
N ASN A 1033 -9.47 22.19 33.34
CA ASN A 1033 -9.67 23.19 32.29
C ASN A 1033 -9.31 22.65 30.88
N ALA A 1034 -8.28 21.80 30.78
CA ALA A 1034 -7.88 21.20 29.51
C ALA A 1034 -8.91 20.16 29.03
N LEU A 1035 -9.44 19.35 29.95
CA LEU A 1035 -10.49 18.38 29.66
C LEU A 1035 -11.77 19.08 29.16
N ILE A 1036 -12.22 20.14 29.85
CA ILE A 1036 -13.45 20.87 29.50
C ILE A 1036 -13.34 21.53 28.12
N VAL A 1037 -12.21 22.15 27.79
CA VAL A 1037 -11.97 22.72 26.45
C VAL A 1037 -12.10 21.66 25.35
N CYS A 1038 -11.56 20.47 25.58
CA CYS A 1038 -11.63 19.38 24.62
C CYS A 1038 -13.05 18.78 24.50
N ILE A 1039 -13.83 18.77 25.58
CA ILE A 1039 -15.27 18.40 25.56
C ILE A 1039 -16.07 19.43 24.75
N ILE A 1040 -15.87 20.73 25.01
CA ILE A 1040 -16.50 21.82 24.24
C ILE A 1040 -16.19 21.68 22.76
N GLN A 1041 -14.93 21.35 22.42
CA GLN A 1041 -14.54 21.09 21.04
C GLN A 1041 -15.32 19.92 20.43
N SER A 1042 -15.37 18.79 21.12
CA SER A 1042 -16.04 17.58 20.64
C SER A 1042 -17.54 17.79 20.42
N LEU A 1043 -18.21 18.51 21.31
CA LEU A 1043 -19.65 18.80 21.20
C LEU A 1043 -19.95 19.78 20.07
N TYR A 1044 -19.22 20.89 20.00
CA TYR A 1044 -19.47 21.93 19.01
C TYR A 1044 -19.08 21.49 17.60
N GLU A 1045 -17.86 20.97 17.40
CA GLU A 1045 -17.43 20.48 16.10
C GLU A 1045 -18.27 19.26 15.67
N GLY A 1046 -18.83 18.50 16.62
CA GLY A 1046 -19.73 17.37 16.34
C GLY A 1046 -21.03 17.85 15.73
N SER A 1047 -21.61 18.91 16.28
CA SER A 1047 -22.77 19.58 15.67
C SER A 1047 -22.44 20.14 14.28
N PHE A 1048 -21.21 20.60 14.04
CA PHE A 1048 -20.78 21.13 12.75
C PHE A 1048 -20.65 20.05 11.68
N TYR A 1049 -20.13 18.86 12.01
CA TYR A 1049 -20.07 17.75 11.06
C TYR A 1049 -21.46 17.23 10.68
N LEU A 1050 -22.40 17.18 11.65
CA LEU A 1050 -23.79 16.87 11.37
C LEU A 1050 -24.44 17.94 10.48
N PHE A 1051 -24.17 19.22 10.78
CA PHE A 1051 -24.60 20.34 9.94
C PHE A 1051 -24.17 20.17 8.47
N ILE A 1052 -22.92 19.81 8.21
CA ILE A 1052 -22.39 19.63 6.84
C ILE A 1052 -23.19 18.62 6.02
N PHE A 1053 -23.69 17.55 6.65
CA PHE A 1053 -24.53 16.56 5.98
C PHE A 1053 -25.97 17.04 5.79
N MET A 1054 -26.58 17.59 6.84
CA MET A 1054 -28.02 17.79 6.93
C MET A 1054 -28.56 19.01 6.17
N TRP A 1055 -27.76 20.04 5.92
CA TRP A 1055 -28.28 21.28 5.33
C TRP A 1055 -28.86 21.05 3.92
N THR A 1056 -28.22 20.23 3.08
CA THR A 1056 -28.66 19.93 1.73
C THR A 1056 -30.02 19.19 1.69
N PRO A 1057 -30.22 18.05 2.38
CA PRO A 1057 -31.51 17.35 2.35
C PRO A 1057 -32.66 18.19 2.90
N ILE A 1058 -32.44 19.02 3.92
CA ILE A 1058 -33.50 19.87 4.48
C ILE A 1058 -33.99 20.89 3.43
N PHE A 1059 -33.09 21.47 2.62
CA PHE A 1059 -33.50 22.37 1.54
C PHE A 1059 -34.16 21.65 0.36
N ILE A 1060 -33.86 20.38 0.13
CA ILE A 1060 -34.56 19.55 -0.85
C ILE A 1060 -35.99 19.29 -0.36
N GLN A 1061 -36.17 18.92 0.91
CA GLN A 1061 -37.47 18.62 1.51
C GLN A 1061 -38.41 19.84 1.59
N LEU A 1062 -37.87 21.03 1.83
CA LEU A 1062 -38.65 22.28 1.97
C LEU A 1062 -38.76 23.09 0.68
N ASN A 1063 -38.30 22.55 -0.45
CA ASN A 1063 -38.33 23.25 -1.73
C ASN A 1063 -39.79 23.47 -2.19
N PRO A 1064 -40.24 24.72 -2.40
CA PRO A 1064 -41.62 24.99 -2.80
C PRO A 1064 -41.93 24.55 -4.25
N ASP A 1065 -40.91 24.48 -5.12
CA ASP A 1065 -41.08 24.15 -6.54
C ASP A 1065 -40.40 22.80 -6.86
N ALA A 1066 -41.21 21.76 -7.05
CA ALA A 1066 -40.68 20.41 -7.34
C ALA A 1066 -39.90 20.30 -8.67
N ASN A 1067 -40.12 21.24 -9.60
CA ASN A 1067 -39.53 21.23 -10.94
C ASN A 1067 -38.17 21.94 -11.03
N TYR A 1068 -37.76 22.70 -10.00
CA TYR A 1068 -36.51 23.45 -10.01
C TYR A 1068 -35.62 23.03 -8.83
N SER A 1069 -34.36 22.69 -9.12
CA SER A 1069 -33.37 22.41 -8.08
C SER A 1069 -32.98 23.70 -7.34
N PRO A 1070 -32.80 23.65 -6.00
CA PRO A 1070 -32.28 24.78 -5.24
C PRO A 1070 -30.88 25.20 -5.72
N SER A 1071 -30.58 26.50 -5.68
CA SER A 1071 -29.25 27.01 -6.02
C SER A 1071 -28.25 26.77 -4.88
N PHE A 1072 -27.78 25.52 -4.72
CA PHE A 1072 -26.90 25.11 -3.61
C PHE A 1072 -25.60 25.90 -3.53
N GLY A 1073 -25.00 26.29 -4.65
CA GLY A 1073 -23.78 27.12 -4.65
C GLY A 1073 -24.00 28.52 -4.07
N ASN A 1074 -25.18 29.12 -4.30
CA ASN A 1074 -25.54 30.41 -3.71
C ASN A 1074 -25.81 30.29 -2.20
N ILE A 1075 -26.48 29.21 -1.76
CA ILE A 1075 -26.73 28.93 -0.34
C ILE A 1075 -25.41 28.78 0.40
N TYR A 1076 -24.48 28.01 -0.16
CA TYR A 1076 -23.13 27.86 0.38
C TYR A 1076 -22.37 29.18 0.44
N ALA A 1077 -22.47 30.03 -0.59
CA ALA A 1077 -21.87 31.36 -0.58
C ALA A 1077 -22.43 32.26 0.54
N CYS A 1078 -23.74 32.20 0.81
CA CYS A 1078 -24.35 32.88 1.95
C CYS A 1078 -23.80 32.38 3.29
N PHE A 1079 -23.67 31.06 3.47
CA PHE A 1079 -23.07 30.48 4.67
C PHE A 1079 -21.64 30.96 4.90
N MET A 1080 -20.80 30.93 3.87
CA MET A 1080 -19.42 31.40 3.97
C MET A 1080 -19.32 32.92 4.22
N ALA A 1081 -20.25 33.71 3.68
CA ALA A 1081 -20.35 35.14 3.98
C ALA A 1081 -20.74 35.41 5.45
N SER A 1082 -21.66 34.61 6.01
CA SER A 1082 -21.99 34.64 7.43
C SER A 1082 -20.82 34.22 8.32
N THR A 1083 -20.06 33.19 7.95
CA THR A 1083 -18.83 32.81 8.64
C THR A 1083 -17.81 33.96 8.63
N LEU A 1084 -17.65 34.65 7.50
CA LEU A 1084 -16.79 35.84 7.40
C LEU A 1084 -17.24 36.95 8.34
N LEU A 1085 -18.55 37.25 8.39
CA LEU A 1085 -19.12 38.21 9.34
C LEU A 1085 -18.77 37.85 10.79
N GLY A 1086 -18.88 36.58 11.16
CA GLY A 1086 -18.48 36.08 12.48
C GLY A 1086 -17.01 36.35 12.80
N THR A 1087 -16.10 36.11 11.85
CA THR A 1087 -14.67 36.39 12.07
C THR A 1087 -14.35 37.89 12.21
N ILE A 1088 -15.11 38.76 11.53
CA ILE A 1088 -15.01 40.22 11.65
C ILE A 1088 -15.52 40.66 13.04
N LEU A 1089 -16.64 40.09 13.50
CA LEU A 1089 -17.18 40.34 14.83
C LEU A 1089 -16.20 39.90 15.92
N TYR A 1090 -15.56 38.74 15.78
CA TYR A 1090 -14.50 38.29 16.70
C TYR A 1090 -13.40 39.34 16.83
N ARG A 1091 -12.94 39.93 15.72
CA ARG A 1091 -11.88 40.94 15.74
C ARG A 1091 -12.27 42.20 16.51
N ARG A 1092 -13.54 42.61 16.47
CA ARG A 1092 -14.05 43.77 17.21
C ARG A 1092 -14.35 43.44 18.67
N LEU A 1093 -14.91 42.28 18.95
CA LEU A 1093 -15.33 41.90 20.30
C LEU A 1093 -14.15 41.42 21.17
N SER A 1094 -13.12 40.83 20.56
CA SER A 1094 -11.91 40.36 21.26
C SER A 1094 -11.04 41.45 21.88
N THR A 1095 -11.30 42.73 21.58
CA THR A 1095 -10.64 43.86 22.26
C THR A 1095 -11.36 44.26 23.55
N HIS A 1096 -12.62 43.87 23.74
CA HIS A 1096 -13.46 44.33 24.86
C HIS A 1096 -13.92 43.22 25.80
N LEU A 1097 -13.95 41.97 25.35
CA LEU A 1097 -14.47 40.83 26.11
C LEU A 1097 -13.39 39.76 26.33
N SER A 1098 -13.48 39.04 27.46
CA SER A 1098 -12.63 37.89 27.74
C SER A 1098 -12.92 36.72 26.80
N ILE A 1099 -11.91 35.89 26.52
CA ILE A 1099 -11.99 34.81 25.53
C ILE A 1099 -13.04 33.76 25.92
N SER A 1100 -13.13 33.42 27.20
CA SER A 1100 -14.14 32.48 27.71
C SER A 1100 -15.58 33.02 27.54
N ASN A 1101 -15.81 34.32 27.76
CA ASN A 1101 -17.12 34.93 27.53
C ASN A 1101 -17.46 34.99 26.03
N LEU A 1102 -16.47 35.26 25.18
CA LEU A 1102 -16.64 35.21 23.72
C LEU A 1102 -17.00 33.82 23.23
N LEU A 1103 -16.44 32.77 23.85
CA LEU A 1103 -16.77 31.39 23.53
C LEU A 1103 -18.24 31.10 23.86
N SER A 1104 -18.72 31.54 25.02
CA SER A 1104 -20.14 31.43 25.40
C SER A 1104 -21.07 32.23 24.48
N ILE A 1105 -20.66 33.41 24.01
CA ILE A 1105 -21.45 34.20 23.04
C ILE A 1105 -21.51 33.47 21.69
N ALA A 1106 -20.40 32.90 21.22
CA ALA A 1106 -20.36 32.14 19.98
C ALA A 1106 -21.25 30.89 20.03
N THR A 1107 -21.21 30.13 21.13
CA THR A 1107 -22.06 28.96 21.34
C THR A 1107 -23.53 29.34 21.51
N ALA A 1108 -23.86 30.41 22.23
CA ALA A 1108 -25.23 30.92 22.37
C ALA A 1108 -25.81 31.38 21.02
N CYS A 1109 -25.03 32.09 20.21
CA CYS A 1109 -25.43 32.49 18.86
C CYS A 1109 -25.73 31.27 17.96
N SER A 1110 -24.87 30.25 18.05
CA SER A 1110 -25.04 28.99 17.30
C SER A 1110 -26.28 28.22 17.77
N LEU A 1111 -26.50 28.14 19.09
CA LEU A 1111 -27.66 27.50 19.69
C LEU A 1111 -28.96 28.18 19.27
N ALA A 1112 -29.00 29.52 19.28
CA ALA A 1112 -30.16 30.27 18.82
C ALA A 1112 -30.48 29.97 17.34
N GLY A 1113 -29.47 30.03 16.46
CA GLY A 1113 -29.64 29.73 15.04
C GLY A 1113 -30.15 28.31 14.78
N MET A 1114 -29.56 27.31 15.43
CA MET A 1114 -29.98 25.91 15.28
C MET A 1114 -31.36 25.65 15.93
N GLY A 1115 -31.64 26.27 17.09
CA GLY A 1115 -32.92 26.18 17.79
C GLY A 1115 -34.10 26.71 16.97
N PHE A 1116 -33.94 27.89 16.36
CA PHE A 1116 -34.94 28.40 15.41
C PHE A 1116 -35.08 27.50 14.17
N SER A 1117 -33.99 26.88 13.73
CA SER A 1117 -34.02 25.95 12.58
C SER A 1117 -34.81 24.67 12.89
N VAL A 1118 -34.81 24.16 14.13
CA VAL A 1118 -35.68 23.03 14.54
C VAL A 1118 -37.17 23.38 14.44
N LEU A 1119 -37.55 24.60 14.81
CA LEU A 1119 -38.94 25.06 14.75
C LEU A 1119 -39.43 25.19 13.31
N VAL A 1120 -38.59 25.69 12.41
CA VAL A 1120 -38.93 25.91 11.00
C VAL A 1120 -38.80 24.64 10.17
N GLY A 1121 -37.81 23.79 10.49
CA GLY A 1121 -37.50 22.55 9.78
C GLY A 1121 -38.41 21.37 10.11
N TYR A 1122 -39.47 21.58 10.90
CA TYR A 1122 -40.46 20.53 11.16
C TYR A 1122 -41.16 20.12 9.86
N PRO A 1123 -41.21 18.82 9.53
CA PRO A 1123 -41.77 18.37 8.27
C PRO A 1123 -43.29 18.62 8.25
N GLY A 1124 -43.75 19.40 7.27
CA GLY A 1124 -45.13 19.85 7.12
C GLY A 1124 -45.30 20.67 5.84
N GLU A 1125 -46.32 21.54 5.76
CA GLU A 1125 -46.60 22.34 4.54
C GLU A 1125 -45.39 23.15 4.06
N THR A 1126 -45.01 22.98 2.79
CA THR A 1126 -43.90 23.67 2.14
C THR A 1126 -44.31 25.09 1.75
N SER A 1127 -43.56 26.11 2.19
CA SER A 1127 -43.78 27.50 1.78
C SER A 1127 -42.46 28.20 1.48
N GLY A 1128 -42.46 29.08 0.47
CA GLY A 1128 -41.27 29.88 0.14
C GLY A 1128 -40.82 30.81 1.29
N VAL A 1129 -41.73 31.12 2.22
CA VAL A 1129 -41.41 31.86 3.45
C VAL A 1129 -40.63 30.98 4.43
N LYS A 1130 -41.05 29.72 4.67
CA LYS A 1130 -40.30 28.77 5.50
C LYS A 1130 -38.89 28.53 4.96
N TYR A 1131 -38.75 28.39 3.64
CA TYR A 1131 -37.46 28.23 2.97
C TYR A 1131 -36.50 29.40 3.26
N LYS A 1132 -36.97 30.65 3.12
CA LYS A 1132 -36.17 31.86 3.38
C LYS A 1132 -35.83 32.05 4.87
N ILE A 1133 -36.77 31.75 5.76
CA ILE A 1133 -36.54 31.82 7.21
C ILE A 1133 -35.49 30.78 7.62
N LEU A 1134 -35.56 29.55 7.11
CA LEU A 1134 -34.56 28.52 7.38
C LEU A 1134 -33.15 28.95 6.93
N LEU A 1135 -33.03 29.55 5.73
CA LEU A 1135 -31.75 30.09 5.27
C LEU A 1135 -31.21 31.15 6.23
N LEU A 1136 -32.05 32.05 6.72
CA LEU A 1136 -31.66 33.09 7.68
C LEU A 1136 -31.20 32.50 9.02
N THR A 1137 -31.91 31.50 9.56
CA THR A 1137 -31.58 30.87 10.85
C THR A 1137 -30.29 30.05 10.75
N LEU A 1138 -30.04 29.36 9.63
CA LEU A 1138 -28.78 28.66 9.39
C LEU A 1138 -27.61 29.63 9.13
N CYS A 1139 -27.84 30.78 8.51
CA CYS A 1139 -26.86 31.86 8.42
C CYS A 1139 -26.49 32.44 9.80
N LEU A 1140 -27.44 32.52 10.73
CA LEU A 1140 -27.17 32.90 12.12
C LEU A 1140 -26.28 31.85 12.81
N TYR A 1141 -26.57 30.56 12.63
CA TYR A 1141 -25.70 29.47 13.10
C TYR A 1141 -24.27 29.60 12.53
N GLN A 1142 -24.13 29.85 11.23
CA GLN A 1142 -22.83 30.03 10.56
C GLN A 1142 -22.06 31.28 11.04
N THR A 1143 -22.77 32.34 11.42
CA THR A 1143 -22.15 33.51 12.06
C THR A 1143 -21.54 33.13 13.42
N GLY A 1144 -22.24 32.28 14.19
CA GLY A 1144 -21.72 31.66 15.41
C GLY A 1144 -20.48 30.80 15.17
N VAL A 1145 -20.48 29.98 14.11
CA VAL A 1145 -19.32 29.17 13.69
C VAL A 1145 -18.11 30.05 13.35
N GLY A 1146 -18.33 31.17 12.65
CA GLY A 1146 -17.29 32.15 12.33
C GLY A 1146 -16.67 32.84 13.56
N LEU A 1147 -17.45 33.02 14.64
CA LEU A 1147 -16.95 33.48 15.94
C LEU A 1147 -16.19 32.36 16.68
N TYR A 1148 -16.70 31.13 16.61
CA TYR A 1148 -16.21 29.98 17.37
C TYR A 1148 -14.76 29.60 17.02
N PHE A 1149 -14.44 29.36 15.73
CA PHE A 1149 -13.14 28.81 15.36
C PHE A 1149 -11.94 29.68 15.79
N PRO A 1150 -11.94 31.01 15.58
CA PRO A 1150 -10.87 31.88 16.07
C PRO A 1150 -10.77 31.93 17.61
N VAL A 1151 -11.91 31.90 18.31
CA VAL A 1151 -11.95 31.89 19.78
C VAL A 1151 -11.37 30.57 20.31
N MET A 1152 -11.81 29.44 19.76
CA MET A 1152 -11.35 28.11 20.16
C MET A 1152 -9.85 27.92 19.93
N GLN A 1153 -9.32 28.35 18.77
CA GLN A 1153 -7.87 28.29 18.50
C GLN A 1153 -7.05 29.09 19.51
N ARG A 1154 -7.55 30.24 19.96
CA ARG A 1154 -6.90 31.04 21.00
C ARG A 1154 -7.01 30.35 22.37
N GLN A 1155 -8.18 29.86 22.73
CA GLN A 1155 -8.42 29.15 24.00
C GLN A 1155 -7.55 27.89 24.13
N GLN A 1156 -7.43 27.11 23.05
CA GLN A 1156 -6.54 25.95 22.97
C GLN A 1156 -5.07 26.36 23.15
N LYS A 1157 -4.67 27.52 22.62
CA LYS A 1157 -3.30 28.02 22.78
C LYS A 1157 -2.99 28.40 24.22
N ASP A 1158 -3.95 29.02 24.90
CA ASP A 1158 -3.79 29.55 26.26
C ASP A 1158 -3.87 28.43 27.32
N ILE A 1159 -4.74 27.43 27.12
CA ILE A 1159 -4.97 26.34 28.09
C ILE A 1159 -4.09 25.10 27.83
N LEU A 1160 -3.89 24.70 26.56
CA LEU A 1160 -3.20 23.45 26.23
C LEU A 1160 -1.68 23.66 26.07
N PRO A 1161 -0.83 22.84 26.74
CA PRO A 1161 0.62 22.94 26.61
C PRO A 1161 1.08 22.71 25.17
N ALA A 1162 1.98 23.55 24.68
CA ALA A 1162 2.39 23.58 23.27
C ALA A 1162 2.90 22.23 22.75
N GLU A 1163 3.62 21.47 23.59
CA GLU A 1163 4.20 20.17 23.22
C GLU A 1163 3.15 19.07 23.03
N ALA A 1164 2.13 19.01 23.90
CA ALA A 1164 1.13 17.94 23.87
C ALA A 1164 -0.16 18.30 23.10
N ARG A 1165 -0.28 19.57 22.67
CA ARG A 1165 -1.48 20.08 21.99
C ARG A 1165 -1.87 19.28 20.75
N PRO A 1166 -0.97 18.92 19.80
CA PRO A 1166 -1.37 18.16 18.61
C PRO A 1166 -1.94 16.77 18.95
N VAL A 1167 -1.37 16.11 19.96
CA VAL A 1167 -1.81 14.78 20.42
C VAL A 1167 -3.17 14.85 21.12
N LEU A 1168 -3.35 15.84 21.99
CA LEU A 1168 -4.63 16.07 22.68
C LEU A 1168 -5.75 16.38 21.67
N LEU A 1169 -5.50 17.26 20.70
CA LEU A 1169 -6.48 17.59 19.67
C LEU A 1169 -6.81 16.38 18.78
N ALA A 1170 -5.84 15.51 18.48
CA ALA A 1170 -6.07 14.27 17.74
C ALA A 1170 -6.91 13.26 18.56
N LEU A 1171 -6.64 13.12 19.85
CA LEU A 1171 -7.38 12.20 20.74
C LEU A 1171 -8.87 12.57 20.82
N PHE A 1172 -9.20 13.86 20.91
CA PHE A 1172 -10.59 14.32 21.00
C PHE A 1172 -11.32 14.36 19.65
N ARG A 1173 -10.65 14.07 18.53
CA ARG A 1173 -11.34 13.73 17.28
C ARG A 1173 -12.06 12.38 17.35
N VAL A 1174 -11.68 11.49 18.27
CA VAL A 1174 -12.32 10.19 18.47
C VAL A 1174 -13.78 10.34 18.93
N PRO A 1175 -14.08 10.93 20.11
CA PRO A 1175 -15.46 11.09 20.57
C PRO A 1175 -16.29 11.96 19.61
N LEU A 1176 -15.68 12.99 19.04
CA LEU A 1176 -16.27 13.85 18.00
C LEU A 1176 -16.82 13.04 16.80
N ASN A 1177 -15.98 12.22 16.17
CA ASN A 1177 -16.39 11.44 14.99
C ASN A 1177 -17.33 10.29 15.38
N ILE A 1178 -17.19 9.70 16.57
CA ILE A 1178 -18.11 8.66 17.06
C ILE A 1178 -19.54 9.23 17.21
N ILE A 1179 -19.69 10.43 17.78
CA ILE A 1179 -20.99 11.10 17.90
C ILE A 1179 -21.60 11.32 16.50
N ALA A 1180 -20.81 11.82 15.56
CA ALA A 1180 -21.29 12.11 14.20
C ALA A 1180 -21.66 10.82 13.43
N ILE A 1181 -20.81 9.79 13.46
CA ILE A 1181 -21.06 8.50 12.79
C ILE A 1181 -22.27 7.79 13.41
N GLY A 1182 -22.35 7.74 14.75
CA GLY A 1182 -23.48 7.15 15.44
C GLY A 1182 -24.79 7.84 15.10
N ALA A 1183 -24.80 9.17 15.05
CA ALA A 1183 -26.00 9.92 14.66
C ALA A 1183 -26.40 9.64 13.20
N LEU A 1184 -25.46 9.62 12.26
CA LEU A 1184 -25.75 9.33 10.85
C LEU A 1184 -26.26 7.90 10.63
N LEU A 1185 -25.76 6.91 11.37
CA LEU A 1185 -26.16 5.51 11.19
C LEU A 1185 -27.46 5.16 11.94
N PHE A 1186 -27.66 5.66 13.15
CA PHE A 1186 -28.80 5.27 13.98
C PHE A 1186 -30.00 6.20 13.85
N LEU A 1187 -29.80 7.52 13.88
CA LEU A 1187 -30.93 8.48 13.87
C LEU A 1187 -31.54 8.67 12.47
N HIS A 1188 -30.79 8.38 11.41
CA HIS A 1188 -31.23 8.63 10.04
C HIS A 1188 -31.88 7.39 9.38
N SER A 1189 -31.80 6.21 9.99
CA SER A 1189 -31.98 4.93 9.28
C SER A 1189 -33.41 4.52 8.90
N HIS A 1190 -34.47 5.11 9.47
CA HIS A 1190 -35.81 4.51 9.28
C HIS A 1190 -37.03 5.44 9.15
N ASP A 1191 -36.93 6.76 9.36
CA ASP A 1191 -38.12 7.62 9.46
C ASP A 1191 -38.08 8.88 8.58
N TYR A 1192 -39.25 9.32 8.10
CA TYR A 1192 -39.49 10.62 7.43
C TYR A 1192 -38.99 11.83 8.25
N TYR A 1193 -38.84 11.65 9.56
CA TYR A 1193 -38.38 12.67 10.51
C TYR A 1193 -36.85 12.68 10.73
N GLY A 1194 -36.07 11.82 10.05
CA GLY A 1194 -34.64 11.64 10.30
C GLY A 1194 -33.83 12.95 10.22
N ASN A 1195 -34.04 13.77 9.19
CA ASN A 1195 -33.34 15.05 9.03
C ASN A 1195 -33.71 16.08 10.11
N TRP A 1196 -34.96 16.07 10.57
CA TRP A 1196 -35.40 16.90 11.70
C TRP A 1196 -34.80 16.42 13.03
N LEU A 1197 -34.71 15.11 13.25
CA LEU A 1197 -34.11 14.54 14.45
C LEU A 1197 -32.61 14.88 14.57
N LEU A 1198 -31.91 14.96 13.42
CA LEU A 1198 -30.53 15.47 13.37
C LEU A 1198 -30.44 16.96 13.79
N LEU A 1199 -31.42 17.81 13.42
CA LEU A 1199 -31.50 19.21 13.93
C LEU A 1199 -31.67 19.23 15.45
N VAL A 1200 -32.57 18.40 15.98
CA VAL A 1200 -32.81 18.30 17.42
C VAL A 1200 -31.52 17.88 18.14
N LEU A 1201 -30.82 16.85 17.65
CA LEU A 1201 -29.55 16.42 18.22
C LEU A 1201 -28.50 17.55 18.19
N CYS A 1202 -28.35 18.26 17.08
CA CYS A 1202 -27.45 19.41 16.98
C CYS A 1202 -27.77 20.49 18.01
N THR A 1203 -29.05 20.81 18.23
CA THR A 1203 -29.46 21.77 19.27
C THR A 1203 -29.14 21.27 20.67
N ALA A 1204 -29.36 19.99 20.97
CA ALA A 1204 -29.04 19.39 22.25
C ALA A 1204 -27.54 19.43 22.53
N LEU A 1205 -26.70 19.07 21.54
CA LEU A 1205 -25.25 19.14 21.64
C LEU A 1205 -24.77 20.57 21.91
N LEU A 1206 -25.35 21.57 21.23
CA LEU A 1206 -25.02 22.98 21.43
C LEU A 1206 -25.50 23.52 22.79
N ALA A 1207 -26.62 23.03 23.32
CA ALA A 1207 -27.12 23.40 24.64
C ALA A 1207 -26.19 22.87 25.74
N VAL A 1208 -25.78 21.60 25.65
CA VAL A 1208 -24.78 21.02 26.56
C VAL A 1208 -23.44 21.75 26.41
N CYS A 1209 -23.04 22.08 25.17
CA CYS A 1209 -21.85 22.86 24.90
C CYS A 1209 -21.88 24.23 25.61
N LEU A 1210 -23.00 24.96 25.54
CA LEU A 1210 -23.16 26.25 26.21
C LEU A 1210 -23.08 26.13 27.74
N LEU A 1211 -23.67 25.10 28.34
CA LEU A 1211 -23.54 24.83 29.78
C LEU A 1211 -22.07 24.58 30.15
N THR A 1212 -21.34 23.80 29.35
CA THR A 1212 -19.91 23.54 29.59
C THR A 1212 -19.02 24.78 29.39
N THR A 1213 -19.38 25.74 28.53
CA THR A 1213 -18.63 27.01 28.40
C THR A 1213 -18.81 27.91 29.62
N PHE A 1214 -20.00 27.90 30.25
CA PHE A 1214 -20.19 28.59 31.53
C PHE A 1214 -19.38 27.95 32.66
N LEU A 1215 -19.29 26.62 32.71
CA LEU A 1215 -18.43 25.90 33.65
C LEU A 1215 -16.96 26.28 33.46
N LEU A 1216 -16.47 26.34 32.21
CA LEU A 1216 -15.11 26.79 31.89
C LEU A 1216 -14.87 28.23 32.37
N THR A 1217 -15.86 29.11 32.19
CA THR A 1217 -15.77 30.51 32.62
C THR A 1217 -15.68 30.63 34.15
N SER A 1218 -16.43 29.80 34.89
CA SER A 1218 -16.38 29.74 36.35
C SER A 1218 -15.01 29.25 36.85
N LEU A 1219 -14.46 28.18 36.26
CA LEU A 1219 -13.15 27.64 36.62
C LEU A 1219 -11.98 28.56 36.23
N SER A 1220 -12.12 29.27 35.11
CA SER A 1220 -11.14 30.27 34.66
C SER A 1220 -11.01 31.44 35.63
N LYS A 1221 -12.10 31.87 36.28
CA LYS A 1221 -12.06 32.95 37.28
C LYS A 1221 -11.31 32.59 38.57
N HIS A 1222 -11.25 31.30 38.91
CA HIS A 1222 -10.54 30.82 40.11
C HIS A 1222 -9.05 30.52 39.87
N SER A 1223 -8.63 30.33 38.61
CA SER A 1223 -7.27 29.87 38.28
C SER A 1223 -6.24 30.98 38.01
N ASP A 1224 -6.66 32.24 37.89
CA ASP A 1224 -5.76 33.39 37.75
C ASP A 1224 -4.90 33.65 39.01
N VAL A 1225 -5.29 33.10 40.17
CA VAL A 1225 -4.53 33.25 41.44
C VAL A 1225 -3.35 32.26 41.54
N ASP A 1226 -3.48 31.05 40.98
CA ASP A 1226 -2.46 29.99 41.10
C ASP A 1226 -1.38 30.04 40.00
N TYR A 1227 -1.66 30.68 38.86
CA TYR A 1227 -0.72 30.73 37.73
C TYR A 1227 0.52 31.57 38.04
N PHE A 1228 0.39 32.61 38.87
CA PHE A 1228 1.50 33.46 39.31
C PHE A 1228 2.43 32.75 40.30
N VAL A 1229 1.90 31.78 41.07
CA VAL A 1229 2.67 31.02 42.07
C VAL A 1229 3.45 29.85 41.44
N LEU A 1230 2.94 29.26 40.36
CA LEU A 1230 3.58 28.14 39.69
C LEU A 1230 4.74 28.53 38.76
N GLN A 1231 4.75 29.75 38.20
CA GLN A 1231 5.90 30.25 37.41
C GLN A 1231 7.15 30.51 38.26
N LEU A 1232 7.00 30.75 39.57
CA LEU A 1232 8.12 30.95 40.49
C LEU A 1232 8.80 29.62 40.92
N LYS A 1233 8.22 28.46 40.59
CA LYS A 1233 8.72 27.14 41.02
C LYS A 1233 9.32 26.27 39.91
N SER A 1234 9.28 26.69 38.65
CA SER A 1234 9.63 25.80 37.52
C SER A 1234 11.08 25.85 37.05
N ASP A 1235 11.92 26.75 37.59
CA ASP A 1235 13.25 27.00 37.01
C ASP A 1235 14.43 26.36 37.79
N ASP A 1236 14.21 25.71 38.94
CA ASP A 1236 15.32 25.32 39.86
C ASP A 1236 15.42 23.85 40.33
N GLU A 1237 14.68 22.88 39.77
CA GLU A 1237 14.89 21.47 40.17
C GLU A 1237 15.38 20.56 39.01
N PRO A 1238 16.58 19.95 39.12
CA PRO A 1238 17.03 18.94 38.18
C PRO A 1238 16.26 17.62 38.41
N PRO A 1239 16.12 16.76 37.38
CA PRO A 1239 15.34 15.53 37.50
C PRO A 1239 16.09 14.52 38.37
N LEU A 1240 15.52 14.24 39.54
CA LEU A 1240 15.92 13.12 40.39
C LEU A 1240 15.68 11.79 39.66
N LEU A 1241 16.77 11.05 39.51
CA LEU A 1241 16.81 9.62 39.26
C LEU A 1241 16.05 8.88 40.38
N SER A 1242 15.08 8.04 40.03
CA SER A 1242 14.81 6.80 40.77
C SER A 1242 13.93 5.82 39.99
N GLU A 1243 14.52 4.62 39.84
CA GLU A 1243 14.00 3.25 39.60
C GLU A 1243 13.03 2.96 38.44
#